data_AF-A0A0T0MGV9-F1
#
_entry.id   AF-A0A0T0MGV9-F1
#
_cell.length_a   1.000
_cell.length_b   1.000
_cell.length_c   1.000
_cell.angle_alpha   90.00
_cell.angle_beta   90.00
_cell.angle_gamma   90.00
#
_symmetry.space_group_name_H-M   'P 1'
#
loop_
_entity.id
_entity.type
_entity.pdbx_description
1 polymer ?
#
loop_
_entity_poly.entity_id
_entity_poly.type
_entity_poly.pdbx_seq_one_letter_code
_entity_poly.pdbx_strand_id
1 'polypeptide(L)'
;MTGHSASLIAAFTNGETRLVYAARKDNLGGPLVYLEDNTAKAMKQYTVAHLRCFLPDCTSPEFTTVARRTRRDGFKHKTGGNHSDESLFHRQGKQALIDWLARVHPEFVTVAEAALDVARSRVADVMVTLPDQHRVALEVQYAALDAIDTHHSWQTRTTDYGTAGVVAVWFFGHTGVHMNVTGEVVTLNAVQRTVLDTGANVLWLNPTTRQVAIPYTVKTANGAAFVVPPTSDTPAVRLWIEPLDSVTLTSNGVRSPRLDTLAVQQRKYEVALLVERERFEADRAAAAVKAAEDERRRIELATQENQRRVAAAATAEQERQRRDRQQAERRRRLDAAAQATQERQTRDWERSGMRANVLAAHGGMIPDHLDLPTKTGAGIRAHRQHWQSAIYGTVMLRHVGECASVEDCVRALSTCDIKHDSTATTLVHSWIVRLHELGHVRLDPQLAGAFTVTTPDVELARRAGVAQRAAVAQQEAALRRAQTLDAAWRRSPHKAVLIERCGGIPKIVRTTGTMTASGIEASDENWRAIVVLTLLDRGAITRAVPVAALERAVSDQLTITHKDLFHGTLASWLQVLMRQGYLGALPLRLVAVQDSLLALDKQPPPPAAVIAPTRPTGRPSPAPVARCRTCGHPLAAELAVSSDTHIGCGSAAPTTRSSRTRTRTCKGCAYPLDGDGPYHAGCEPWARAARAGM
;
A
#
# COMPACT_ATOMS: atom_id res chain seq x y z
N MET A 1 20.54 40.89 2.13
CA MET A 1 21.91 40.68 2.62
C MET A 1 22.65 39.85 1.59
N THR A 2 23.66 40.41 0.94
CA THR A 2 24.50 39.65 0.00
C THR A 2 25.47 38.78 0.79
N GLY A 3 25.71 37.57 0.31
CA GLY A 3 26.81 36.74 0.84
C GLY A 3 28.16 37.40 0.59
N HIS A 4 29.19 36.90 1.27
CA HIS A 4 30.55 37.30 0.92
C HIS A 4 30.93 36.73 -0.45
N SER A 5 31.76 37.49 -1.18
CA SER A 5 32.26 37.10 -2.49
C SER A 5 33.15 35.86 -2.41
N ALA A 6 33.24 35.12 -3.51
CA ALA A 6 34.22 34.04 -3.68
C ALA A 6 35.65 34.47 -3.31
N SER A 7 36.04 35.72 -3.58
CA SER A 7 37.37 36.25 -3.23
C SER A 7 37.60 36.34 -1.72
N LEU A 8 36.59 36.74 -0.94
CA LEU A 8 36.73 36.81 0.51
C LEU A 8 36.75 35.41 1.13
N ILE A 9 35.93 34.49 0.63
CA ILE A 9 35.95 33.08 1.06
C ILE A 9 37.32 32.47 0.75
N ALA A 10 37.85 32.68 -0.46
CA ALA A 10 39.19 32.21 -0.82
C ALA A 10 40.29 32.82 0.06
N ALA A 11 40.18 34.10 0.44
CA ALA A 11 41.11 34.73 1.38
C ALA A 11 41.04 34.09 2.77
N PHE A 12 39.82 33.80 3.26
CA PHE A 12 39.60 33.12 4.53
C PHE A 12 40.12 31.68 4.53
N THR A 13 40.05 30.97 3.40
CA THR A 13 40.43 29.54 3.28
C THR A 13 41.81 29.30 2.66
N ASN A 14 42.59 30.36 2.41
CA ASN A 14 43.88 30.32 1.71
C ASN A 14 44.94 29.39 2.37
N GLY A 15 44.70 28.89 3.59
CA GLY A 15 45.57 27.91 4.23
C GLY A 15 46.98 28.39 4.43
N GLU A 16 47.16 29.69 4.64
CA GLU A 16 48.48 30.29 4.78
C GLU A 16 49.14 29.83 6.08
N THR A 17 50.15 28.97 5.97
CA THR A 17 50.84 28.25 7.06
C THR A 17 51.85 29.11 7.84
N ARG A 18 51.59 30.41 7.94
CA ARG A 18 52.56 31.35 8.49
C ARG A 18 52.39 31.46 9.99
N LEU A 19 53.53 31.53 10.66
CA LEU A 19 53.61 31.79 12.08
C LEU A 19 53.31 33.28 12.30
N VAL A 20 52.21 33.59 12.96
CA VAL A 20 51.83 34.95 13.38
C VAL A 20 51.97 35.14 14.88
N TYR A 21 52.36 34.09 15.60
CA TYR A 21 52.71 34.11 17.01
C TYR A 21 54.16 33.69 17.23
N ALA A 22 54.80 34.27 18.24
CA ALA A 22 56.13 33.89 18.70
C ALA A 22 56.22 33.92 20.23
N ALA A 23 57.01 33.00 20.79
CA ALA A 23 57.32 33.04 22.22
C ALA A 23 58.46 34.02 22.49
N ARG A 24 58.43 34.66 23.66
CA ARG A 24 59.57 35.44 24.12
C ARG A 24 60.66 34.52 24.64
N LYS A 25 61.92 34.79 24.29
CA LYS A 25 63.06 33.98 24.73
C LYS A 25 63.27 34.03 26.25
N ASP A 26 62.93 35.14 26.88
CA ASP A 26 63.08 35.38 28.32
C ASP A 26 61.90 34.86 29.14
N ASN A 27 60.80 34.45 28.50
CA ASN A 27 59.63 33.91 29.18
C ASN A 27 58.85 32.93 28.27
N LEU A 28 59.31 31.68 28.21
CA LEU A 28 58.73 30.65 27.33
C LEU A 28 57.29 30.26 27.71
N GLY A 29 56.89 30.48 28.97
CA GLY A 29 55.53 30.22 29.46
C GLY A 29 54.63 31.47 29.47
N GLY A 30 55.14 32.62 29.03
CA GLY A 30 54.39 33.87 29.02
C GLY A 30 53.46 34.02 27.82
N PRO A 31 52.71 35.14 27.75
CA PRO A 31 51.91 35.48 26.58
C PRO A 31 52.74 35.51 25.30
N LEU A 32 52.19 34.92 24.23
CA LEU A 32 52.86 34.95 22.92
C LEU A 32 52.73 36.34 22.29
N VAL A 33 53.75 36.71 21.52
CA VAL A 33 53.78 37.96 20.76
C VAL A 33 53.14 37.73 19.40
N TYR A 34 52.03 38.43 19.15
CA TYR A 34 51.39 38.46 17.85
C TYR A 34 52.08 39.44 16.90
N LEU A 35 52.23 39.03 15.63
CA LEU A 35 52.68 39.91 14.57
C LEU A 35 51.48 40.52 13.84
N GLU A 36 51.24 41.79 14.12
CA GLU A 36 50.28 42.61 13.37
C GLU A 36 50.68 42.67 11.90
N ASP A 37 49.69 42.66 11.02
CA ASP A 37 49.96 42.72 9.59
C ASP A 37 50.64 44.05 9.20
N ASN A 38 51.49 44.03 8.18
CA ASN A 38 52.33 45.16 7.74
C ASN A 38 53.38 45.67 8.76
N THR A 39 53.58 44.99 9.90
CA THR A 39 54.58 45.40 10.90
C THR A 39 55.89 44.60 10.84
N ALA A 40 56.02 43.61 9.93
CA ALA A 40 57.19 42.73 9.89
C ALA A 40 58.51 43.48 9.77
N LYS A 41 58.57 44.55 8.94
CA LYS A 41 59.81 45.33 8.76
C LYS A 41 60.27 45.98 10.06
N ALA A 42 59.34 46.61 10.78
CA ALA A 42 59.61 47.28 12.06
C ALA A 42 59.98 46.26 13.15
N MET A 43 59.30 45.11 13.16
CA MET A 43 59.50 44.05 14.16
C MET A 43 60.75 43.19 13.95
N LYS A 44 61.48 43.35 12.82
CA LYS A 44 62.57 42.43 12.44
C LYS A 44 63.68 42.37 13.49
N GLN A 45 64.21 43.52 13.92
CA GLN A 45 65.31 43.57 14.88
C GLN A 45 64.87 43.01 16.25
N TYR A 46 63.69 43.43 16.73
CA TYR A 46 63.11 42.93 17.98
C TYR A 46 62.89 41.42 17.96
N THR A 47 62.36 40.88 16.85
CA THR A 47 62.13 39.45 16.67
C THR A 47 63.41 38.65 16.78
N VAL A 48 64.48 39.08 16.10
CA VAL A 48 65.76 38.39 16.15
C VAL A 48 66.35 38.39 17.56
N ALA A 49 66.24 39.51 18.28
CA ALA A 49 66.78 39.65 19.63
C ALA A 49 65.97 38.86 20.66
N HIS A 50 64.63 39.00 20.67
CA HIS A 50 63.79 38.62 21.80
C HIS A 50 62.80 37.49 21.53
N LEU A 51 62.56 37.11 20.27
CA LEU A 51 61.49 36.16 19.94
C LEU A 51 62.04 34.85 19.36
N ARG A 52 61.25 33.79 19.55
CA ARG A 52 61.51 32.44 19.03
C ARG A 52 60.21 31.70 18.73
N CYS A 53 60.31 30.57 18.05
CA CYS A 53 59.21 29.65 17.84
C CYS A 53 58.63 29.19 19.17
N PHE A 54 57.30 29.25 19.27
CA PHE A 54 56.56 28.85 20.47
C PHE A 54 56.31 27.33 20.53
N LEU A 55 56.72 26.59 19.50
CA LEU A 55 56.63 25.14 19.48
C LEU A 55 57.78 24.56 20.30
N PRO A 56 57.51 23.83 21.40
CA PRO A 56 58.54 23.35 22.32
C PRO A 56 59.62 22.50 21.64
N ASP A 57 59.20 21.61 20.74
CA ASP A 57 60.07 20.63 20.07
C ASP A 57 60.65 21.15 18.74
N CYS A 58 60.60 22.46 18.49
CA CYS A 58 61.16 23.03 17.28
C CYS A 58 62.69 22.93 17.28
N THR A 59 63.24 22.16 16.33
CA THR A 59 64.69 21.98 16.15
C THR A 59 65.42 23.24 15.70
N SER A 60 64.70 24.23 15.18
CA SER A 60 65.25 25.51 14.74
C SER A 60 64.41 26.68 15.25
N PRO A 61 64.40 26.97 16.56
CA PRO A 61 63.42 27.88 17.15
C PRO A 61 63.67 29.36 16.81
N GLU A 62 64.77 29.72 16.18
CA GLU A 62 65.14 31.11 15.95
C GLU A 62 64.31 31.76 14.84
N PHE A 63 63.73 32.93 15.12
CA PHE A 63 62.90 33.65 14.16
C PHE A 63 63.57 34.87 13.53
N THR A 64 63.06 35.22 12.35
CA THR A 64 63.04 36.55 11.74
C THR A 64 61.60 36.83 11.29
N THR A 65 61.30 38.08 10.94
CA THR A 65 60.05 38.43 10.25
C THR A 65 60.25 38.44 8.74
N VAL A 66 59.15 38.31 7.98
CA VAL A 66 59.10 38.46 6.53
C VAL A 66 57.94 39.37 6.17
N ALA A 67 58.26 40.50 5.54
CA ALA A 67 57.27 41.43 5.00
C ALA A 67 56.84 41.02 3.60
N ARG A 68 55.54 41.05 3.28
CA ARG A 68 55.03 40.60 1.98
C ARG A 68 54.07 41.60 1.34
N ARG A 69 54.03 41.62 0.00
CA ARG A 69 53.24 42.60 -0.77
C ARG A 69 51.79 42.17 -0.98
N THR A 70 51.55 40.87 -1.19
CA THR A 70 50.24 40.31 -1.58
C THR A 70 49.71 39.28 -0.59
N ARG A 71 50.44 39.04 0.50
CA ARG A 71 50.11 38.09 1.56
C ARG A 71 50.42 38.72 2.90
N ARG A 72 49.84 38.17 3.97
CA ARG A 72 49.97 38.65 5.34
C ARG A 72 51.45 38.61 5.78
N ASP A 73 51.90 39.48 6.65
CA ASP A 73 53.22 39.37 7.28
C ASP A 73 53.34 38.11 8.16
N GLY A 74 54.56 37.68 8.49
CA GLY A 74 54.75 36.50 9.34
C GLY A 74 56.15 36.34 9.90
N PHE A 75 56.25 35.55 10.97
CA PHE A 75 57.50 34.99 11.45
C PHE A 75 57.96 33.85 10.52
N LYS A 76 59.28 33.71 10.42
CA LYS A 76 59.95 32.67 9.64
C LYS A 76 61.16 32.20 10.44
N HIS A 77 61.39 30.89 10.50
CA HIS A 77 62.64 30.35 11.03
C HIS A 77 63.83 30.86 10.22
N LYS A 78 64.94 31.15 10.90
CA LYS A 78 66.18 31.57 10.23
C LYS A 78 66.79 30.45 9.39
N THR A 79 66.79 29.23 9.92
CA THR A 79 67.28 28.00 9.29
C THR A 79 66.28 26.89 9.58
N GLY A 80 65.93 26.04 8.61
CA GLY A 80 65.05 24.89 8.86
C GLY A 80 63.66 25.23 9.47
N GLY A 81 63.16 24.33 10.33
CA GLY A 81 61.89 24.47 11.03
C GLY A 81 60.67 24.09 10.19
N ASN A 82 60.45 22.78 10.03
CA ASN A 82 59.21 22.24 9.48
C ASN A 82 58.32 21.78 10.62
N HIS A 83 57.10 22.32 10.66
CA HIS A 83 56.01 21.86 11.50
C HIS A 83 54.93 21.32 10.57
N SER A 84 54.19 20.29 10.98
CA SER A 84 53.00 19.93 10.20
C SER A 84 51.98 21.06 10.29
N ASP A 85 51.38 21.42 9.16
CA ASP A 85 50.43 22.54 9.07
C ASP A 85 49.28 22.40 10.08
N GLU A 86 48.82 21.18 10.31
CA GLU A 86 47.76 20.84 11.26
C GLU A 86 48.16 21.16 12.71
N SER A 87 49.38 20.77 13.12
CA SER A 87 49.91 21.08 14.45
C SER A 87 50.11 22.58 14.65
N LEU A 88 50.46 23.29 13.57
CA LEU A 88 50.68 24.73 13.59
C LEU A 88 49.36 25.48 13.73
N PHE A 89 48.38 25.23 12.87
CA PHE A 89 47.13 25.97 12.90
C PHE A 89 46.31 25.69 14.15
N HIS A 90 46.30 24.45 14.63
CA HIS A 90 45.65 24.10 15.88
C HIS A 90 46.20 24.93 17.05
N ARG A 91 47.53 25.00 17.19
CA ARG A 91 48.16 25.78 18.28
C ARG A 91 48.03 27.29 18.11
N GLN A 92 48.15 27.81 16.89
CA GLN A 92 47.85 29.23 16.63
C GLN A 92 46.37 29.56 16.90
N GLY A 93 45.47 28.60 16.69
CA GLY A 93 44.06 28.66 17.10
C GLY A 93 43.89 28.87 18.58
N LYS A 94 44.53 28.03 19.41
CA LYS A 94 44.49 28.19 20.88
C LYS A 94 44.97 29.59 21.29
N GLN A 95 46.10 30.02 20.73
CA GLN A 95 46.64 31.34 21.06
C GLN A 95 45.73 32.47 20.59
N ALA A 96 45.15 32.38 19.39
CA ALA A 96 44.23 33.40 18.90
C ALA A 96 43.00 33.57 19.79
N LEU A 97 42.49 32.48 20.35
CA LEU A 97 41.39 32.52 21.32
C LEU A 97 41.82 33.12 22.66
N ILE A 98 42.98 32.74 23.20
CA ILE A 98 43.50 33.31 24.45
C ILE A 98 43.72 34.82 24.31
N ASP A 99 44.36 35.25 23.22
CA ASP A 99 44.61 36.65 22.91
C ASP A 99 43.31 37.44 22.72
N TRP A 100 42.31 36.85 22.06
CA TRP A 100 40.99 37.46 21.90
C TRP A 100 40.29 37.64 23.24
N LEU A 101 40.26 36.61 24.08
CA LEU A 101 39.64 36.69 25.41
C LEU A 101 40.34 37.71 26.29
N ALA A 102 41.67 37.77 26.29
CA ALA A 102 42.41 38.77 27.06
C ALA A 102 42.08 40.22 26.63
N ARG A 103 41.72 40.46 25.37
CA ARG A 103 41.33 41.79 24.86
C ARG A 103 39.87 42.12 25.14
N VAL A 104 38.96 41.20 24.84
CA VAL A 104 37.51 41.45 24.85
C VAL A 104 36.90 41.19 26.22
N HIS A 105 37.48 40.27 26.98
CA HIS A 105 37.01 39.80 28.30
C HIS A 105 38.18 39.67 29.29
N PRO A 106 38.85 40.78 29.66
CA PRO A 106 39.98 40.74 30.60
C PRO A 106 39.59 40.20 31.99
N GLU A 107 38.31 40.17 32.32
CA GLU A 107 37.75 39.62 33.55
C GLU A 107 37.66 38.08 33.55
N PHE A 108 37.86 37.41 32.41
CA PHE A 108 37.78 35.95 32.33
C PHE A 108 39.10 35.29 32.69
N VAL A 109 39.04 34.21 33.47
CA VAL A 109 40.21 33.38 33.75
C VAL A 109 40.35 32.37 32.61
N THR A 110 41.42 32.51 31.83
CA THR A 110 41.69 31.68 30.65
C THR A 110 42.91 30.80 30.89
N VAL A 111 42.76 29.49 30.69
CA VAL A 111 43.84 28.50 30.87
C VAL A 111 43.94 27.62 29.63
N ALA A 112 45.11 27.61 28.99
CA ALA A 112 45.41 26.70 27.89
C ALA A 112 45.61 25.27 28.40
N GLU A 113 45.14 24.28 27.64
CA GLU A 113 45.37 22.85 27.93
C GLU A 113 44.95 22.44 29.36
N ALA A 114 43.86 23.05 29.85
CA ALA A 114 43.34 22.77 31.19
C ALA A 114 42.60 21.43 31.22
N ALA A 115 42.97 20.59 32.16
CA ALA A 115 42.29 19.34 32.42
C ALA A 115 40.93 19.58 33.07
N LEU A 116 39.94 18.78 32.69
CA LEU A 116 38.60 18.79 33.27
C LEU A 116 38.60 18.30 34.72
N ASP A 117 39.46 17.31 35.01
CA ASP A 117 39.64 16.70 36.32
C ASP A 117 41.12 16.32 36.59
N VAL A 118 41.40 15.81 37.80
CA VAL A 118 42.74 15.38 38.23
C VAL A 118 43.27 14.21 37.40
N ALA A 119 42.38 13.34 36.94
CA ALA A 119 42.73 12.20 36.09
C ALA A 119 43.09 12.63 34.65
N ARG A 120 42.86 13.92 34.31
CA ARG A 120 42.99 14.47 32.96
C ARG A 120 42.17 13.68 31.94
N SER A 121 40.99 13.21 32.34
CA SER A 121 40.08 12.44 31.48
C SER A 121 39.79 13.19 30.17
N ARG A 122 39.69 14.51 30.28
CA ARG A 122 39.54 15.45 29.16
C ARG A 122 40.44 16.66 29.38
N VAL A 123 41.07 17.16 28.32
CA VAL A 123 41.86 18.40 28.34
C VAL A 123 41.25 19.35 27.34
N ALA A 124 40.79 20.52 27.78
CA ALA A 124 40.29 21.57 26.89
C ALA A 124 41.45 22.27 26.19
N ASP A 125 41.27 22.64 24.93
CA ASP A 125 42.29 23.44 24.23
C ASP A 125 42.45 24.80 24.92
N VAL A 126 41.34 25.45 25.23
CA VAL A 126 41.27 26.64 26.06
C VAL A 126 40.08 26.51 27.01
N MET A 127 40.32 26.47 28.32
CA MET A 127 39.27 26.53 29.33
C MET A 127 39.12 27.97 29.80
N VAL A 128 37.87 28.43 29.86
CA VAL A 128 37.50 29.76 30.31
C VAL A 128 36.60 29.64 31.53
N THR A 129 36.92 30.37 32.59
CA THR A 129 36.02 30.55 33.74
C THR A 129 35.52 31.98 33.75
N LEU A 130 34.19 32.12 33.65
CA LEU A 130 33.49 33.40 33.65
C LEU A 130 33.37 33.94 35.10
N PRO A 131 33.03 35.24 35.30
CA PRO A 131 32.91 35.83 36.63
C PRO A 131 31.86 35.14 37.52
N ASP A 132 30.81 34.61 36.90
CA ASP A 132 29.74 33.83 37.54
C ASP A 132 30.11 32.36 37.81
N GLN A 133 31.39 32.00 37.63
CA GLN A 133 31.95 30.65 37.78
C GLN A 133 31.48 29.64 36.73
N HIS A 134 30.69 30.04 35.72
CA HIS A 134 30.43 29.17 34.59
C HIS A 134 31.73 28.90 33.81
N ARG A 135 31.86 27.66 33.32
CA ARG A 135 33.04 27.22 32.58
C ARG A 135 32.67 26.92 31.14
N VAL A 136 33.55 27.35 30.23
CA VAL A 136 33.42 27.09 28.79
C VAL A 136 34.73 26.49 28.28
N ALA A 137 34.64 25.34 27.62
CA ALA A 137 35.74 24.73 26.89
C ALA A 137 35.66 25.17 25.42
N LEU A 138 36.68 25.89 24.94
CA LEU A 138 36.83 26.23 23.54
C LEU A 138 37.78 25.21 22.89
N GLU A 139 37.31 24.54 21.85
CA GLU A 139 38.00 23.46 21.15
C GLU A 139 38.37 23.88 19.73
N VAL A 140 39.61 23.64 19.30
CA VAL A 140 40.08 23.95 17.95
C VAL A 140 40.33 22.65 17.20
N GLN A 141 39.52 22.34 16.20
CA GLN A 141 39.60 21.04 15.52
C GLN A 141 40.07 21.20 14.06
N TYR A 142 41.33 20.81 13.79
CA TYR A 142 41.89 20.70 12.43
C TYR A 142 42.06 19.25 11.97
N ALA A 143 42.40 18.35 12.90
CA ALA A 143 42.54 16.93 12.62
C ALA A 143 41.21 16.34 12.19
N ALA A 144 41.23 15.37 11.28
CA ALA A 144 40.06 14.53 11.08
C ALA A 144 39.70 13.87 12.42
N LEU A 145 38.45 14.01 12.83
CA LEU A 145 37.87 13.09 13.79
C LEU A 145 37.68 11.77 13.03
N ASP A 146 38.09 10.63 13.60
CA ASP A 146 38.22 9.37 12.85
C ASP A 146 36.90 8.81 12.34
N ALA A 147 36.83 8.42 11.06
CA ALA A 147 35.61 8.07 10.34
C ALA A 147 34.83 6.83 10.86
N ILE A 148 35.45 5.98 11.67
CA ILE A 148 34.83 4.75 12.21
C ILE A 148 34.20 5.00 13.59
N ASP A 149 34.63 6.05 14.30
CA ASP A 149 34.19 6.42 15.65
C ASP A 149 33.89 7.94 15.76
N THR A 150 33.54 8.56 14.64
CA THR A 150 33.55 10.03 14.40
C THR A 150 32.43 10.74 15.12
N HIS A 151 31.25 10.09 15.11
CA HIS A 151 30.09 10.57 15.82
C HIS A 151 30.34 10.50 17.33
N HIS A 152 30.89 9.37 17.79
CA HIS A 152 31.19 9.16 19.20
C HIS A 152 32.34 10.02 19.69
N SER A 153 33.42 10.26 18.94
CA SER A 153 34.55 11.05 19.45
C SER A 153 34.21 12.52 19.71
N TRP A 154 33.47 13.20 18.82
CA TRP A 154 33.00 14.57 19.10
C TRP A 154 31.89 14.58 20.16
N GLN A 155 30.91 13.68 20.05
CA GLN A 155 29.75 13.66 20.94
C GLN A 155 30.15 13.28 22.37
N THR A 156 31.02 12.27 22.54
CA THR A 156 31.60 11.87 23.83
C THR A 156 32.35 13.04 24.43
N ARG A 157 33.28 13.68 23.67
CA ARG A 157 34.02 14.86 24.16
C ARG A 157 33.08 15.99 24.62
N THR A 158 31.99 16.23 23.89
CA THR A 158 30.99 17.26 24.25
C THR A 158 30.13 16.84 25.45
N THR A 159 29.77 15.56 25.54
CA THR A 159 28.99 14.97 26.64
C THR A 159 29.78 14.96 27.94
N ASP A 160 31.08 14.65 27.89
CA ASP A 160 31.98 14.70 29.05
C ASP A 160 32.01 16.12 29.65
N TYR A 161 32.12 17.14 28.79
CA TYR A 161 32.03 18.52 29.22
C TYR A 161 30.66 18.87 29.80
N GLY A 162 29.57 18.49 29.12
CA GLY A 162 28.21 18.74 29.60
C GLY A 162 27.95 18.10 30.97
N THR A 163 28.43 16.87 31.18
CA THR A 163 28.34 16.15 32.46
C THR A 163 29.09 16.88 33.58
N ALA A 164 30.19 17.56 33.24
CA ALA A 164 30.96 18.37 34.17
C ALA A 164 30.47 19.83 34.30
N GLY A 165 29.30 20.16 33.74
CA GLY A 165 28.75 21.52 33.74
C GLY A 165 29.59 22.53 32.95
N VAL A 166 30.34 22.06 31.95
CA VAL A 166 31.17 22.87 31.06
C VAL A 166 30.49 22.96 29.69
N VAL A 167 30.28 24.17 29.18
CA VAL A 167 29.78 24.36 27.81
C VAL A 167 30.92 24.17 26.82
N ALA A 168 30.74 23.32 25.82
CA ALA A 168 31.75 23.09 24.79
C ALA A 168 31.45 23.91 23.53
N VAL A 169 32.41 24.72 23.07
CA VAL A 169 32.32 25.47 21.81
C VAL A 169 33.41 24.97 20.88
N TRP A 170 33.02 24.58 19.67
CA TRP A 170 33.94 24.00 18.68
C TRP A 170 34.21 24.98 17.54
N PHE A 171 35.50 25.22 17.30
CA PHE A 171 36.03 25.96 16.16
C PHE A 171 36.71 24.99 15.21
N PHE A 172 36.09 24.75 14.05
CA PHE A 172 36.67 23.94 12.99
C PHE A 172 37.76 24.70 12.24
N GLY A 173 38.74 23.99 11.72
CA GLY A 173 39.82 24.58 10.95
C GLY A 173 39.31 25.24 9.65
N HIS A 174 39.72 26.47 9.37
CA HIS A 174 39.40 27.17 8.13
C HIS A 174 39.97 26.53 6.85
N THR A 175 40.74 25.44 6.98
CA THR A 175 41.26 24.61 5.89
C THR A 175 41.22 23.12 6.26
N GLY A 176 41.60 22.27 5.31
CA GLY A 176 41.72 20.83 5.54
C GLY A 176 40.36 20.12 5.54
N VAL A 177 40.29 19.00 6.26
CA VAL A 177 39.16 18.05 6.23
C VAL A 177 37.83 18.64 6.73
N HIS A 178 37.88 19.74 7.49
CA HIS A 178 36.69 20.42 7.99
C HIS A 178 36.24 21.61 7.14
N MET A 179 36.98 21.97 6.08
CA MET A 179 36.63 23.05 5.18
C MET A 179 36.64 22.57 3.72
N ASN A 180 35.50 22.04 3.27
CA ASN A 180 35.32 21.60 1.88
C ASN A 180 34.61 22.69 1.07
N VAL A 181 35.39 23.60 0.48
CA VAL A 181 34.86 24.76 -0.27
C VAL A 181 34.81 24.46 -1.77
N THR A 182 33.69 24.78 -2.41
CA THR A 182 33.53 24.80 -3.86
C THR A 182 32.89 26.12 -4.26
N GLY A 183 33.69 27.04 -4.83
CA GLY A 183 33.23 28.39 -5.14
C GLY A 183 32.88 29.19 -3.88
N GLU A 184 31.61 29.58 -3.74
CA GLU A 184 31.10 30.35 -2.59
C GLU A 184 30.43 29.48 -1.51
N VAL A 185 30.50 28.16 -1.65
CA VAL A 185 29.72 27.22 -0.85
C VAL A 185 30.67 26.25 -0.14
N VAL A 186 30.35 25.94 1.11
CA VAL A 186 31.04 24.94 1.92
C VAL A 186 30.14 23.73 2.09
N THR A 187 30.65 22.55 1.78
CA THR A 187 29.95 21.28 2.04
C THR A 187 30.22 20.85 3.47
N LEU A 188 29.15 20.63 4.25
CA LEU A 188 29.28 20.17 5.63
C LEU A 188 29.72 18.70 5.66
N ASN A 189 30.62 18.35 6.57
CA ASN A 189 30.95 16.95 6.85
C ASN A 189 29.98 16.34 7.89
N ALA A 190 30.14 15.04 8.17
CA ALA A 190 29.25 14.31 9.08
C ALA A 190 29.26 14.87 10.52
N VAL A 191 30.43 15.25 11.03
CA VAL A 191 30.55 15.83 12.38
C VAL A 191 29.84 17.17 12.45
N GLN A 192 30.02 18.04 11.45
CA GLN A 192 29.36 19.36 11.41
C GLN A 192 27.84 19.23 11.34
N ARG A 193 27.31 18.28 10.57
CA ARG A 193 25.87 17.99 10.57
C ARG A 193 25.40 17.52 11.96
N THR A 194 26.17 16.67 12.63
CA THR A 194 25.88 16.22 14.00
C THR A 194 25.86 17.40 14.98
N VAL A 195 26.81 18.34 14.87
CA VAL A 195 26.81 19.57 15.68
C VAL A 195 25.50 20.34 15.49
N LEU A 196 25.05 20.51 14.24
CA LEU A 196 23.79 21.18 13.94
C LEU A 196 22.57 20.43 14.49
N ASP A 197 22.58 19.09 14.50
CA ASP A 197 21.49 18.28 15.10
C ASP A 197 21.31 18.55 16.60
N THR A 198 22.39 18.94 17.30
CA THR A 198 22.31 19.32 18.72
C THR A 198 21.84 20.76 18.96
N GLY A 199 21.63 21.55 17.90
CA GLY A 199 21.33 22.98 17.98
C GLY A 199 22.56 23.86 18.26
N ALA A 200 23.75 23.27 18.34
CA ALA A 200 24.99 24.02 18.51
C ALA A 200 25.44 24.68 17.19
N ASN A 201 26.19 25.79 17.32
CA ASN A 201 26.72 26.50 16.16
C ASN A 201 27.94 25.79 15.59
N VAL A 202 28.00 25.65 14.27
CA VAL A 202 29.23 25.31 13.55
C VAL A 202 29.99 26.60 13.28
N LEU A 203 31.24 26.69 13.74
CA LEU A 203 32.10 27.85 13.56
C LEU A 203 33.42 27.42 12.93
N TRP A 204 33.99 28.23 12.05
CA TRP A 204 35.37 28.03 11.57
C TRP A 204 36.27 29.15 12.02
N LEU A 205 37.50 28.83 12.45
CA LEU A 205 38.49 29.80 12.89
C LEU A 205 39.63 29.90 11.87
N ASN A 206 39.90 31.13 11.43
CA ASN A 206 41.17 31.49 10.80
C ASN A 206 42.05 32.20 11.83
N PRO A 207 42.99 31.48 12.48
CA PRO A 207 43.82 32.06 13.53
C PRO A 207 44.91 32.97 12.98
N THR A 208 45.23 32.83 11.68
CA THR A 208 46.09 33.78 10.98
C THR A 208 45.35 35.11 10.99
N THR A 209 44.28 35.28 10.22
CA THR A 209 43.60 36.58 10.08
C THR A 209 42.73 37.00 11.27
N ARG A 210 42.66 36.20 12.34
CA ARG A 210 41.77 36.40 13.50
C ARG A 210 40.32 36.62 13.05
N GLN A 211 39.83 35.73 12.21
CA GLN A 211 38.46 35.75 11.69
C GLN A 211 37.71 34.49 12.09
N VAL A 212 36.41 34.62 12.30
CA VAL A 212 35.48 33.51 12.41
C VAL A 212 34.58 33.46 11.17
N ALA A 213 34.24 32.26 10.70
CA ALA A 213 33.19 32.07 9.73
C ALA A 213 31.97 31.38 10.36
N ILE A 214 30.79 31.90 10.05
CA ILE A 214 29.48 31.45 10.50
C ILE A 214 28.69 30.98 9.28
N PRO A 215 28.17 29.75 9.27
CA PRO A 215 27.41 29.26 8.14
C PRO A 215 25.98 29.79 8.16
N TYR A 216 25.43 29.97 6.97
CA TYR A 216 24.02 30.25 6.77
C TYR A 216 23.50 29.56 5.52
N THR A 217 22.19 29.41 5.44
CA THR A 217 21.47 29.00 4.22
C THR A 217 20.34 29.96 3.91
N VAL A 218 19.79 29.88 2.71
CA VAL A 218 18.63 30.67 2.29
C VAL A 218 17.44 29.74 2.13
N LYS A 219 16.40 29.93 2.93
CA LYS A 219 15.13 29.20 2.82
C LYS A 219 14.05 30.13 2.30
N THR A 220 13.06 29.60 1.59
CA THR A 220 11.91 30.36 1.09
C THR A 220 10.63 29.93 1.78
N ALA A 221 9.79 30.89 2.17
CA ALA A 221 8.44 30.67 2.69
C ALA A 221 7.55 31.86 2.29
N ASN A 222 6.30 31.60 1.87
CA ASN A 222 5.38 32.62 1.35
C ASN A 222 6.01 33.54 0.26
N GLY A 223 6.88 32.99 -0.60
CA GLY A 223 7.57 33.74 -1.65
C GLY A 223 8.68 34.69 -1.16
N ALA A 224 8.91 34.79 0.15
CA ALA A 224 10.01 35.56 0.74
C ALA A 224 11.23 34.67 1.00
N ALA A 225 12.43 35.21 0.81
CA ALA A 225 13.70 34.54 1.11
C ALA A 225 14.22 34.96 2.50
N PHE A 226 14.59 33.96 3.31
CA PHE A 226 15.09 34.13 4.67
C PHE A 226 16.51 33.59 4.79
N VAL A 227 17.40 34.35 5.40
CA VAL A 227 18.78 33.94 5.68
C VAL A 227 18.82 33.34 7.08
N VAL A 228 18.92 32.01 7.16
CA VAL A 228 18.72 31.24 8.40
C VAL A 228 19.93 30.38 8.75
N PRO A 229 20.10 29.95 10.01
CA PRO A 229 21.09 28.92 10.34
C PRO A 229 20.86 27.66 9.49
N PRO A 230 21.93 26.96 9.07
CA PRO A 230 21.76 25.67 8.43
C PRO A 230 21.21 24.65 9.41
N THR A 231 20.51 23.66 8.87
CA THR A 231 20.08 22.46 9.58
C THR A 231 20.93 21.27 9.11
N SER A 232 20.90 20.14 9.81
CA SER A 232 21.73 18.97 9.47
C SER A 232 21.42 18.39 8.08
N ASP A 233 20.20 18.59 7.59
CA ASP A 233 19.77 18.25 6.23
C ASP A 233 20.30 19.21 5.13
N THR A 234 20.99 20.29 5.52
CA THR A 234 21.56 21.28 4.58
C THR A 234 22.94 20.81 4.13
N PRO A 235 23.10 20.24 2.91
CA PRO A 235 24.38 19.64 2.51
C PRO A 235 25.48 20.68 2.29
N ALA A 236 25.09 21.90 1.91
CA ALA A 236 25.98 22.94 1.46
C ALA A 236 25.53 24.30 2.00
N VAL A 237 26.46 25.08 2.55
CA VAL A 237 26.21 26.33 3.25
C VAL A 237 27.04 27.47 2.67
N ARG A 238 26.57 28.70 2.86
CA ARG A 238 27.37 29.91 2.60
C ARG A 238 27.97 30.42 3.91
N LEU A 239 29.00 31.26 3.83
CA LEU A 239 29.69 31.78 5.00
C LEU A 239 29.49 33.29 5.16
N TRP A 240 29.25 33.72 6.40
CA TRP A 240 29.58 35.06 6.89
C TRP A 240 30.91 35.03 7.62
N ILE A 241 31.81 35.93 7.27
CA ILE A 241 33.18 36.01 7.79
C ILE A 241 33.29 37.34 8.52
N GLU A 242 33.62 37.30 9.80
CA GLU A 242 33.76 38.49 10.62
C GLU A 242 35.02 38.42 11.50
N PRO A 243 35.56 39.57 11.93
CA PRO A 243 36.69 39.60 12.85
C PRO A 243 36.31 38.88 14.16
N LEU A 244 37.25 38.11 14.72
CA LEU A 244 37.06 37.42 15.99
C LEU A 244 36.72 38.41 17.12
N ASP A 245 37.26 39.63 17.07
CA ASP A 245 36.97 40.70 18.04
C ASP A 245 35.53 41.24 17.96
N SER A 246 34.76 40.90 16.92
CA SER A 246 33.33 41.22 16.83
C SER A 246 32.43 40.20 17.53
N VAL A 247 33.03 39.12 18.01
CA VAL A 247 32.39 38.01 18.70
C VAL A 247 32.59 38.17 20.20
N THR A 248 31.61 37.75 20.99
CA THR A 248 31.68 37.73 22.45
C THR A 248 31.44 36.31 22.97
N LEU A 249 32.05 35.98 24.11
CA LEU A 249 31.82 34.71 24.80
C LEU A 249 30.84 34.91 25.96
N THR A 250 29.84 34.03 26.05
CA THR A 250 28.83 34.03 27.11
C THR A 250 28.79 32.66 27.80
N SER A 251 28.03 32.54 28.89
CA SER A 251 27.80 31.25 29.55
C SER A 251 27.13 30.21 28.65
N ASN A 252 26.45 30.64 27.57
CA ASN A 252 25.86 29.76 26.56
C ASN A 252 26.76 29.55 25.33
N GLY A 253 28.04 29.93 25.42
CA GLY A 253 29.01 29.84 24.33
C GLY A 253 29.13 31.15 23.54
N VAL A 254 29.55 31.02 22.28
CA VAL A 254 29.88 32.15 21.41
C VAL A 254 28.63 32.86 20.88
N ARG A 255 28.60 34.20 20.97
CA ARG A 255 27.61 35.07 20.34
C ARG A 255 28.26 36.05 19.38
N SER A 256 27.52 36.41 18.34
CA SER A 256 27.93 37.47 17.43
C SER A 256 26.71 38.18 16.83
N PRO A 257 26.87 39.41 16.31
CA PRO A 257 25.79 40.12 15.64
C PRO A 257 25.17 39.31 14.48
N ARG A 258 25.97 38.47 13.83
CA ARG A 258 25.52 37.59 12.74
C ARG A 258 24.72 36.40 13.24
N LEU A 259 25.16 35.72 14.30
CA LEU A 259 24.38 34.66 14.94
C LEU A 259 23.03 35.20 15.44
N ASP A 260 23.01 36.39 16.04
CA ASP A 260 21.78 37.05 16.50
C ASP A 260 20.84 37.36 15.34
N THR A 261 21.40 37.85 14.22
CA THR A 261 20.64 38.08 12.97
C THR A 261 20.02 36.78 12.46
N LEU A 262 20.80 35.68 12.41
CA LEU A 262 20.29 34.38 11.97
C LEU A 262 19.16 33.88 12.88
N ALA A 263 19.30 34.03 14.20
CA ALA A 263 18.26 33.63 15.14
C ALA A 263 16.95 34.42 14.94
N VAL A 264 17.04 35.73 14.68
CA VAL A 264 15.86 36.56 14.34
C VAL A 264 15.23 36.12 13.02
N GLN A 265 16.05 35.85 12.00
CA GLN A 265 15.55 35.40 10.69
C GLN A 265 14.92 34.02 10.75
N GLN A 266 15.47 33.10 11.55
CA GLN A 266 14.91 31.77 11.79
C GLN A 266 13.50 31.87 12.40
N ARG A 267 13.32 32.70 13.43
CA ARG A 267 11.98 32.93 14.01
C ARG A 267 10.99 33.51 13.00
N LYS A 268 11.44 34.45 12.14
CA LYS A 268 10.60 35.00 11.07
C LYS A 268 10.23 33.95 10.03
N TYR A 269 11.16 33.09 9.66
CA TYR A 269 10.94 31.98 8.75
C TYR A 269 9.93 30.97 9.32
N GLU A 270 10.05 30.61 10.59
CA GLU A 270 9.11 29.71 11.28
C GLU A 270 7.70 30.28 11.33
N VAL A 271 7.54 31.57 11.64
CA VAL A 271 6.24 32.25 11.59
C VAL A 271 5.69 32.25 10.15
N ALA A 272 6.52 32.49 9.14
CA ALA A 272 6.08 32.43 7.75
C ALA A 272 5.60 31.02 7.35
N LEU A 273 6.31 29.96 7.76
CA LEU A 273 5.88 28.57 7.54
C LEU A 273 4.54 28.26 8.22
N LEU A 274 4.32 28.74 9.44
CA LEU A 274 3.05 28.57 10.14
C LEU A 274 1.90 29.23 9.38
N VAL A 275 2.08 30.48 8.93
CA VAL A 275 1.08 31.18 8.11
C VAL A 275 0.81 30.46 6.78
N GLU A 276 1.85 29.93 6.13
CA GLU A 276 1.71 29.16 4.88
C GLU A 276 0.91 27.88 5.10
N ARG A 277 1.18 27.18 6.21
CA ARG A 277 0.47 25.97 6.61
C ARG A 277 -1.00 26.26 6.94
N GLU A 278 -1.27 27.29 7.72
CA GLU A 278 -2.65 27.70 8.05
C GLU A 278 -3.43 28.06 6.78
N ARG A 279 -2.80 28.76 5.83
CA ARG A 279 -3.40 29.06 4.52
C ARG A 279 -3.71 27.79 3.73
N PHE A 280 -2.77 26.86 3.65
CA PHE A 280 -2.98 25.59 2.96
C PHE A 280 -4.10 24.77 3.62
N GLU A 281 -4.15 24.74 4.95
CA GLU A 281 -5.22 24.05 5.70
C GLU A 281 -6.58 24.73 5.49
N ALA A 282 -6.64 26.07 5.44
CA ALA A 282 -7.83 26.84 5.13
C ALA A 282 -8.31 26.61 3.68
N ASP A 283 -7.42 26.60 2.70
CA ASP A 283 -7.73 26.31 1.30
C ASP A 283 -8.27 24.87 1.15
N ARG A 284 -7.66 23.90 1.85
CA ARG A 284 -8.14 22.51 1.90
C ARG A 284 -9.52 22.40 2.55
N ALA A 285 -9.75 23.13 3.64
CA ALA A 285 -11.06 23.16 4.31
C ALA A 285 -12.14 23.79 3.43
N ALA A 286 -11.84 24.90 2.76
CA ALA A 286 -12.75 25.55 1.80
C ALA A 286 -13.09 24.62 0.63
N ALA A 287 -12.10 23.90 0.08
CA ALA A 287 -12.32 22.90 -0.96
C ALA A 287 -13.21 21.75 -0.48
N ALA A 288 -13.04 21.28 0.76
CA ALA A 288 -13.87 20.24 1.34
C ALA A 288 -15.33 20.68 1.55
N VAL A 289 -15.55 21.90 2.03
CA VAL A 289 -16.90 22.49 2.17
C VAL A 289 -17.58 22.57 0.80
N LYS A 290 -16.88 23.09 -0.21
CA LYS A 290 -17.40 23.17 -1.58
C LYS A 290 -17.75 21.80 -2.15
N ALA A 291 -16.88 20.79 -1.95
CA ALA A 291 -17.16 19.43 -2.38
C ALA A 291 -18.39 18.82 -1.69
N ALA A 292 -18.59 19.11 -0.40
CA ALA A 292 -19.77 18.67 0.34
C ALA A 292 -21.06 19.37 -0.12
N GLU A 293 -20.99 20.66 -0.50
CA GLU A 293 -22.10 21.38 -1.12
C GLU A 293 -22.47 20.83 -2.50
N ASP A 294 -21.46 20.57 -3.34
CA ASP A 294 -21.66 19.98 -4.66
C ASP A 294 -22.28 18.58 -4.57
N GLU A 295 -21.84 17.76 -3.60
CA GLU A 295 -22.42 16.44 -3.36
C GLU A 295 -23.86 16.52 -2.84
N ARG A 296 -24.14 17.43 -1.90
CA ARG A 296 -25.53 17.70 -1.45
C ARG A 296 -26.43 18.08 -2.62
N ARG A 297 -25.96 18.96 -3.51
CA ARG A 297 -26.68 19.36 -4.72
C ARG A 297 -26.92 18.17 -5.66
N ARG A 298 -25.94 17.27 -5.83
CA ARG A 298 -26.10 16.05 -6.63
C ARG A 298 -27.14 15.11 -6.04
N ILE A 299 -27.10 14.87 -4.74
CA ILE A 299 -28.07 14.02 -4.04
C ILE A 299 -29.47 14.61 -4.16
N GLU A 300 -29.61 15.93 -4.01
CA GLU A 300 -30.89 16.62 -4.17
C GLU A 300 -31.43 16.48 -5.60
N LEU A 301 -30.61 16.72 -6.62
CA LEU A 301 -31.00 16.55 -8.02
C LEU A 301 -31.38 15.09 -8.34
N ALA A 302 -30.60 14.12 -7.86
CA ALA A 302 -30.92 12.70 -8.02
C ALA A 302 -32.23 12.31 -7.32
N THR A 303 -32.49 12.89 -6.15
CA THR A 303 -33.75 12.70 -5.41
C THR A 303 -34.93 13.27 -6.20
N GLN A 304 -34.80 14.49 -6.72
CA GLN A 304 -35.82 15.14 -7.56
C GLN A 304 -36.09 14.34 -8.84
N GLU A 305 -35.05 13.83 -9.50
CA GLU A 305 -35.19 12.98 -10.69
C GLU A 305 -35.89 11.66 -10.35
N ASN A 306 -35.51 11.01 -9.25
CA ASN A 306 -36.16 9.79 -8.79
C ASN A 306 -37.64 10.03 -8.46
N GLN A 307 -37.97 11.15 -7.80
CA GLN A 307 -39.36 11.54 -7.54
C GLN A 307 -40.14 11.72 -8.86
N ARG A 308 -39.55 12.37 -9.87
CA ARG A 308 -40.17 12.49 -11.21
C ARG A 308 -40.38 11.13 -11.87
N ARG A 309 -39.42 10.21 -11.78
CA ARG A 309 -39.52 8.85 -12.33
C ARG A 309 -40.61 8.03 -11.64
N VAL A 310 -40.70 8.10 -10.31
CA VAL A 310 -41.75 7.43 -9.53
C VAL A 310 -43.13 7.98 -9.89
N ALA A 311 -43.28 9.31 -9.97
CA ALA A 311 -44.54 9.93 -10.38
C ALA A 311 -44.95 9.52 -11.81
N ALA A 312 -44.02 9.54 -12.77
CA ALA A 312 -44.29 9.11 -14.14
C ALA A 312 -44.66 7.62 -14.22
N ALA A 313 -43.99 6.76 -13.46
CA ALA A 313 -44.31 5.33 -13.39
C ALA A 313 -45.70 5.08 -12.79
N ALA A 314 -46.08 5.83 -11.75
CA ALA A 314 -47.41 5.75 -11.14
C ALA A 314 -48.51 6.15 -12.14
N THR A 315 -48.32 7.24 -12.89
CA THR A 315 -49.26 7.65 -13.95
C THR A 315 -49.37 6.59 -15.05
N ALA A 316 -48.24 6.07 -15.53
CA ALA A 316 -48.23 5.02 -16.55
C ALA A 316 -48.92 3.74 -16.07
N GLU A 317 -48.79 3.39 -14.80
CA GLU A 317 -49.47 2.24 -14.20
C GLU A 317 -50.97 2.45 -14.10
N GLN A 318 -51.44 3.63 -13.69
CA GLN A 318 -52.86 3.97 -13.70
C GLN A 318 -53.47 3.88 -15.11
N GLU A 319 -52.74 4.35 -16.13
CA GLU A 319 -53.17 4.22 -17.52
C GLU A 319 -53.25 2.77 -17.98
N ARG A 320 -52.26 1.94 -17.64
CA ARG A 320 -52.28 0.50 -17.92
C ARG A 320 -53.49 -0.16 -17.29
N GLN A 321 -53.72 0.05 -15.99
CA GLN A 321 -54.88 -0.50 -15.29
C GLN A 321 -56.20 -0.06 -15.93
N ARG A 322 -56.30 1.19 -16.42
CA ARG A 322 -57.49 1.67 -17.13
C ARG A 322 -57.68 0.92 -18.46
N ARG A 323 -56.62 0.73 -19.25
CA ARG A 323 -56.66 -0.04 -20.51
C ARG A 323 -57.03 -1.49 -20.25
N ASP A 324 -56.44 -2.12 -19.24
CA ASP A 324 -56.69 -3.52 -18.90
C ASP A 324 -58.15 -3.73 -18.47
N ARG A 325 -58.71 -2.81 -17.67
CA ARG A 325 -60.14 -2.85 -17.30
C ARG A 325 -61.05 -2.75 -18.54
N GLN A 326 -60.77 -1.81 -19.44
CA GLN A 326 -61.52 -1.65 -20.69
C GLN A 326 -61.43 -2.90 -21.58
N GLN A 327 -60.23 -3.49 -21.69
CA GLN A 327 -60.00 -4.68 -22.49
C GLN A 327 -60.67 -5.92 -21.87
N ALA A 328 -60.62 -6.07 -20.54
CA ALA A 328 -61.32 -7.12 -19.82
C ALA A 328 -62.84 -7.03 -19.99
N GLU A 329 -63.42 -5.83 -19.92
CA GLU A 329 -64.84 -5.62 -20.16
C GLU A 329 -65.24 -5.96 -21.60
N ARG A 330 -64.45 -5.51 -22.59
CA ARG A 330 -64.66 -5.86 -23.99
C ARG A 330 -64.61 -7.38 -24.20
N ARG A 331 -63.66 -8.06 -23.57
CA ARG A 331 -63.53 -9.52 -23.63
C ARG A 331 -64.74 -10.22 -23.01
N ARG A 332 -65.20 -9.80 -21.83
CA ARG A 332 -66.43 -10.33 -21.20
C ARG A 332 -67.65 -10.21 -22.11
N ARG A 333 -67.82 -9.08 -22.82
CA ARG A 333 -68.93 -8.91 -23.77
C ARG A 333 -68.85 -9.86 -24.96
N LEU A 334 -67.65 -10.05 -25.51
CA LEU A 334 -67.43 -10.99 -26.62
C LEU A 334 -67.64 -12.45 -26.18
N ASP A 335 -67.12 -12.82 -25.00
CA ASP A 335 -67.25 -14.17 -24.44
C ASP A 335 -68.73 -14.49 -24.13
N ALA A 336 -69.49 -13.53 -23.56
CA ALA A 336 -70.93 -13.68 -23.30
C ALA A 336 -71.74 -13.87 -24.59
N ALA A 337 -71.41 -13.14 -25.67
CA ALA A 337 -72.05 -13.30 -26.97
C ALA A 337 -71.72 -14.66 -27.63
N ALA A 338 -70.47 -15.12 -27.49
CA ALA A 338 -70.04 -16.43 -27.96
C ALA A 338 -70.76 -17.56 -27.20
N GLN A 339 -70.87 -17.44 -25.87
CA GLN A 339 -71.56 -18.41 -25.02
C GLN A 339 -73.06 -18.51 -25.37
N ALA A 340 -73.75 -17.39 -25.56
CA ALA A 340 -75.16 -17.38 -25.97
C ALA A 340 -75.39 -18.05 -27.34
N THR A 341 -74.42 -17.93 -28.26
CA THR A 341 -74.45 -18.61 -29.57
C THR A 341 -74.24 -20.11 -29.42
N GLN A 342 -73.27 -20.53 -28.59
CA GLN A 342 -72.99 -21.94 -28.31
C GLN A 342 -74.18 -22.63 -27.63
N GLU A 343 -74.81 -22.00 -26.62
CA GLU A 343 -75.99 -22.54 -25.93
C GLU A 343 -77.19 -22.75 -26.86
N ARG A 344 -77.34 -21.89 -27.88
CA ARG A 344 -78.36 -22.08 -28.92
C ARG A 344 -78.03 -23.30 -29.78
N GLN A 345 -76.79 -23.40 -30.25
CA GLN A 345 -76.32 -24.53 -31.05
C GLN A 345 -76.40 -25.87 -30.30
N THR A 346 -76.09 -25.90 -29.00
CA THR A 346 -76.24 -27.09 -28.14
C THR A 346 -77.70 -27.52 -28.05
N ARG A 347 -78.63 -26.59 -27.80
CA ARG A 347 -80.07 -26.89 -27.79
C ARG A 347 -80.58 -27.45 -29.12
N ASP A 348 -80.09 -26.89 -30.23
CA ASP A 348 -80.43 -27.37 -31.57
C ASP A 348 -79.88 -28.79 -31.83
N TRP A 349 -78.67 -29.09 -31.35
CA TRP A 349 -78.08 -30.44 -31.39
C TRP A 349 -78.84 -31.44 -30.52
N GLU A 350 -79.18 -31.08 -29.29
CA GLU A 350 -79.92 -31.93 -28.36
C GLU A 350 -81.26 -32.40 -28.94
N ARG A 351 -81.89 -31.54 -29.74
CA ARG A 351 -83.18 -31.78 -30.39
C ARG A 351 -83.06 -32.38 -31.79
N SER A 352 -81.86 -32.52 -32.35
CA SER A 352 -81.72 -33.00 -33.72
C SER A 352 -81.92 -34.51 -33.82
N GLY A 353 -82.58 -34.96 -34.90
CA GLY A 353 -82.69 -36.39 -35.20
C GLY A 353 -81.31 -37.06 -35.39
N MET A 354 -80.29 -36.28 -35.77
CA MET A 354 -78.91 -36.75 -35.93
C MET A 354 -78.30 -37.18 -34.59
N ARG A 355 -78.58 -36.47 -33.49
CA ARG A 355 -78.12 -36.89 -32.16
C ARG A 355 -78.77 -38.19 -31.73
N ALA A 356 -80.09 -38.32 -31.93
CA ALA A 356 -80.80 -39.56 -31.62
C ALA A 356 -80.21 -40.75 -32.41
N ASN A 357 -79.87 -40.55 -33.67
CA ASN A 357 -79.25 -41.59 -34.51
C ASN A 357 -77.84 -41.98 -34.03
N VAL A 358 -76.99 -41.00 -33.68
CA VAL A 358 -75.64 -41.27 -33.16
C VAL A 358 -75.70 -42.00 -31.83
N LEU A 359 -76.58 -41.56 -30.91
CA LEU A 359 -76.78 -42.24 -29.63
C LEU A 359 -77.30 -43.67 -29.84
N ALA A 360 -78.25 -43.88 -30.75
CA ALA A 360 -78.76 -45.22 -31.07
C ALA A 360 -77.67 -46.13 -31.66
N ALA A 361 -76.80 -45.60 -32.52
CA ALA A 361 -75.72 -46.36 -33.16
C ALA A 361 -74.57 -46.71 -32.21
N HIS A 362 -74.37 -45.93 -31.14
CA HIS A 362 -73.22 -46.05 -30.23
C HIS A 362 -73.62 -46.32 -28.77
N GLY A 363 -74.72 -47.05 -28.55
CA GLY A 363 -75.08 -47.57 -27.23
C GLY A 363 -75.46 -46.50 -26.20
N GLY A 364 -75.99 -45.37 -26.66
CA GLY A 364 -76.43 -44.26 -25.80
C GLY A 364 -75.35 -43.23 -25.47
N MET A 365 -74.16 -43.30 -26.10
CA MET A 365 -73.07 -42.35 -25.91
C MET A 365 -72.64 -41.73 -27.25
N ILE A 366 -72.12 -40.49 -27.21
CA ILE A 366 -71.47 -39.87 -28.38
C ILE A 366 -69.99 -40.28 -28.32
N PRO A 367 -69.43 -40.95 -29.33
CA PRO A 367 -68.01 -41.30 -29.35
C PRO A 367 -67.10 -40.08 -29.23
N ASP A 368 -65.99 -40.21 -28.51
CA ASP A 368 -65.04 -39.12 -28.26
C ASP A 368 -64.47 -38.49 -29.55
N HIS A 369 -64.35 -39.29 -30.61
CA HIS A 369 -63.87 -38.82 -31.92
C HIS A 369 -64.88 -37.92 -32.67
N LEU A 370 -66.14 -37.88 -32.22
CA LEU A 370 -67.19 -36.97 -32.69
C LEU A 370 -67.35 -35.74 -31.78
N ASP A 371 -66.45 -35.55 -30.82
CA ASP A 371 -66.41 -34.37 -29.95
C ASP A 371 -65.03 -33.69 -29.95
N LEU A 372 -64.30 -33.82 -31.05
CA LEU A 372 -62.92 -33.35 -31.13
C LEU A 372 -62.84 -31.83 -31.27
N PRO A 373 -61.99 -31.15 -30.47
CA PRO A 373 -61.77 -29.73 -30.65
C PRO A 373 -61.03 -29.47 -31.96
N THR A 374 -61.68 -28.74 -32.88
CA THR A 374 -61.03 -28.20 -34.07
C THR A 374 -60.37 -26.86 -33.77
N LYS A 375 -59.47 -26.40 -34.64
CA LYS A 375 -58.99 -25.01 -34.59
C LYS A 375 -60.22 -24.08 -34.58
N THR A 376 -60.30 -23.18 -33.61
CA THR A 376 -61.42 -22.25 -33.48
C THR A 376 -61.59 -21.43 -34.75
N GLY A 377 -62.70 -21.62 -35.46
CA GLY A 377 -63.11 -20.85 -36.63
C GLY A 377 -64.63 -20.86 -36.72
N ALA A 378 -65.22 -19.74 -37.16
CA ALA A 378 -66.68 -19.55 -37.21
C ALA A 378 -67.36 -20.20 -38.44
N GLY A 379 -66.63 -21.04 -39.16
CA GLY A 379 -67.02 -21.51 -40.50
C GLY A 379 -68.17 -22.50 -40.56
N ILE A 380 -68.53 -23.14 -39.45
CA ILE A 380 -69.66 -24.07 -39.38
C ILE A 380 -70.58 -23.59 -38.26
N ARG A 381 -71.82 -23.21 -38.59
CA ARG A 381 -72.80 -22.64 -37.66
C ARG A 381 -73.64 -23.73 -36.98
N ALA A 382 -72.98 -24.73 -36.42
CA ALA A 382 -73.61 -25.79 -35.65
C ALA A 382 -72.73 -26.24 -34.48
N HIS A 383 -73.33 -26.89 -33.49
CA HIS A 383 -72.60 -27.50 -32.38
C HIS A 383 -71.56 -28.48 -32.93
N ARG A 384 -70.37 -28.55 -32.31
CA ARG A 384 -69.27 -29.37 -32.84
C ARG A 384 -69.65 -30.83 -33.06
N GLN A 385 -70.33 -31.42 -32.08
CA GLN A 385 -70.80 -32.80 -32.16
C GLN A 385 -71.83 -32.97 -33.27
N HIS A 386 -72.62 -31.93 -33.56
CA HIS A 386 -73.66 -32.00 -34.58
C HIS A 386 -73.07 -32.16 -35.97
N TRP A 387 -72.16 -31.26 -36.34
CA TRP A 387 -71.59 -31.28 -37.68
C TRP A 387 -70.56 -32.41 -37.85
N GLN A 388 -69.82 -32.77 -36.81
CA GLN A 388 -68.92 -33.93 -36.83
C GLN A 388 -69.70 -35.23 -36.99
N SER A 389 -70.81 -35.39 -36.25
CA SER A 389 -71.71 -36.54 -36.40
C SER A 389 -72.36 -36.61 -37.78
N ALA A 390 -72.75 -35.47 -38.34
CA ALA A 390 -73.32 -35.39 -39.68
C ALA A 390 -72.33 -35.88 -40.74
N ILE A 391 -71.06 -35.43 -40.68
CA ILE A 391 -70.02 -35.90 -41.60
C ILE A 391 -69.69 -37.38 -41.34
N TYR A 392 -69.56 -37.78 -40.07
CA TYR A 392 -69.24 -39.15 -39.72
C TYR A 392 -70.29 -40.14 -40.24
N GLY A 393 -71.58 -39.84 -40.00
CA GLY A 393 -72.68 -40.69 -40.46
C GLY A 393 -72.87 -40.70 -41.98
N THR A 394 -72.60 -39.58 -42.65
CA THR A 394 -72.85 -39.43 -44.08
C THR A 394 -71.67 -39.91 -44.93
N VAL A 395 -70.43 -39.69 -44.47
CA VAL A 395 -69.21 -39.96 -45.23
C VAL A 395 -68.43 -41.11 -44.60
N MET A 396 -68.08 -41.03 -43.32
CA MET A 396 -67.12 -41.98 -42.75
C MET A 396 -67.66 -43.39 -42.57
N LEU A 397 -68.92 -43.55 -42.15
CA LEU A 397 -69.56 -44.87 -42.05
C LEU A 397 -69.82 -45.51 -43.42
N ARG A 398 -69.92 -44.72 -44.48
CA ARG A 398 -70.18 -45.23 -45.84
C ARG A 398 -68.91 -45.59 -46.61
N HIS A 399 -67.76 -45.06 -46.19
CA HIS A 399 -66.49 -45.16 -46.89
C HIS A 399 -65.39 -45.83 -46.05
N VAL A 400 -65.75 -46.79 -45.19
CA VAL A 400 -64.76 -47.56 -44.41
C VAL A 400 -63.88 -48.36 -45.37
N GLY A 401 -62.57 -48.10 -45.36
CA GLY A 401 -61.62 -48.69 -46.29
C GLY A 401 -61.58 -48.04 -47.67
N GLU A 402 -62.43 -47.05 -47.94
CA GLU A 402 -62.46 -46.27 -49.19
C GLU A 402 -61.87 -44.87 -48.98
N CYS A 403 -61.48 -44.21 -50.07
CA CYS A 403 -61.02 -42.82 -50.02
C CYS A 403 -62.22 -41.86 -50.05
N ALA A 404 -62.24 -40.89 -49.13
CA ALA A 404 -63.15 -39.75 -49.13
C ALA A 404 -62.34 -38.45 -49.13
N SER A 405 -62.96 -37.35 -49.53
CA SER A 405 -62.32 -36.03 -49.51
C SER A 405 -62.93 -35.09 -48.47
N VAL A 406 -62.19 -34.04 -48.10
CA VAL A 406 -62.69 -32.91 -47.31
C VAL A 406 -63.86 -32.23 -48.02
N GLU A 407 -63.88 -32.20 -49.35
CA GLU A 407 -64.99 -31.63 -50.11
C GLU A 407 -66.27 -32.47 -49.94
N ASP A 408 -66.16 -33.80 -49.94
CA ASP A 408 -67.30 -34.69 -49.66
C ASP A 408 -67.83 -34.48 -48.23
N CYS A 409 -66.94 -34.22 -47.29
CA CYS A 409 -67.30 -33.87 -45.92
C CYS A 409 -68.02 -32.52 -45.82
N VAL A 410 -67.57 -31.48 -46.54
CA VAL A 410 -68.28 -30.18 -46.60
C VAL A 410 -69.62 -30.31 -47.33
N ARG A 411 -69.68 -31.13 -48.38
CA ARG A 411 -70.94 -31.46 -49.08
C ARG A 411 -71.93 -32.14 -48.15
N ALA A 412 -71.47 -33.06 -47.30
CA ALA A 412 -72.30 -33.70 -46.29
C ALA A 412 -72.91 -32.72 -45.29
N LEU A 413 -72.20 -31.63 -44.93
CA LEU A 413 -72.78 -30.56 -44.10
C LEU A 413 -74.00 -29.92 -44.79
N SER A 414 -73.91 -29.67 -46.10
CA SER A 414 -75.03 -29.14 -46.89
C SER A 414 -76.21 -30.10 -46.92
N THR A 415 -75.95 -31.39 -47.14
CA THR A 415 -76.96 -32.45 -47.18
C THR A 415 -77.71 -32.58 -45.84
N CYS A 416 -77.06 -32.27 -44.73
CA CYS A 416 -77.65 -32.27 -43.39
C CYS A 416 -78.23 -30.91 -42.96
N ASP A 417 -78.41 -29.95 -43.89
CA ASP A 417 -78.89 -28.58 -43.62
C ASP A 417 -78.06 -27.81 -42.59
N ILE A 418 -76.75 -28.09 -42.51
CA ILE A 418 -75.82 -27.40 -41.63
C ILE A 418 -75.21 -26.21 -42.37
N LYS A 419 -75.60 -24.99 -41.95
CA LYS A 419 -75.07 -23.74 -42.50
C LYS A 419 -73.58 -23.61 -42.22
N HIS A 420 -72.81 -23.30 -43.27
CA HIS A 420 -71.36 -23.17 -43.21
C HIS A 420 -70.88 -22.13 -44.24
N ASP A 421 -69.67 -21.62 -44.08
CA ASP A 421 -69.02 -20.67 -45.00
C ASP A 421 -67.75 -21.26 -45.63
N SER A 422 -67.00 -20.43 -46.39
CA SER A 422 -65.78 -20.86 -47.08
C SER A 422 -64.66 -21.38 -46.15
N THR A 423 -64.71 -21.08 -44.85
CA THR A 423 -63.75 -21.57 -43.85
C THR A 423 -64.09 -22.96 -43.30
N ALA A 424 -65.27 -23.50 -43.64
CA ALA A 424 -65.68 -24.85 -43.27
C ALA A 424 -64.70 -25.90 -43.75
N THR A 425 -64.17 -25.77 -44.98
CA THR A 425 -63.14 -26.66 -45.54
C THR A 425 -61.93 -26.76 -44.62
N THR A 426 -61.46 -25.65 -44.06
CA THR A 426 -60.33 -25.62 -43.13
C THR A 426 -60.66 -26.28 -41.80
N LEU A 427 -61.87 -26.08 -41.27
CA LEU A 427 -62.34 -26.70 -40.03
C LEU A 427 -62.50 -28.21 -40.16
N VAL A 428 -63.13 -28.65 -41.24
CA VAL A 428 -63.29 -30.06 -41.58
C VAL A 428 -61.92 -30.69 -41.79
N HIS A 429 -61.03 -30.10 -42.59
CA HIS A 429 -59.66 -30.60 -42.77
C HIS A 429 -58.91 -30.70 -41.43
N SER A 430 -59.04 -29.68 -40.56
CA SER A 430 -58.44 -29.73 -39.21
C SER A 430 -58.99 -30.88 -38.38
N TRP A 431 -60.28 -31.20 -38.49
CA TRP A 431 -60.89 -32.34 -37.82
C TRP A 431 -60.41 -33.67 -38.40
N ILE A 432 -60.34 -33.79 -39.73
CA ILE A 432 -59.77 -34.97 -40.42
C ILE A 432 -58.32 -35.20 -39.98
N VAL A 433 -57.50 -34.15 -39.86
CA VAL A 433 -56.11 -34.27 -39.36
C VAL A 433 -56.10 -34.75 -37.91
N ARG A 434 -57.02 -34.30 -37.06
CA ARG A 434 -57.14 -34.82 -35.69
C ARG A 434 -57.58 -36.27 -35.65
N LEU A 435 -58.54 -36.65 -36.49
CA LEU A 435 -58.91 -38.03 -36.69
C LEU A 435 -57.72 -38.84 -37.22
N HIS A 436 -56.82 -38.25 -38.01
CA HIS A 436 -55.61 -38.92 -38.48
C HIS A 436 -54.58 -39.16 -37.38
N GLU A 437 -54.43 -38.20 -36.47
CA GLU A 437 -53.56 -38.36 -35.31
C GLU A 437 -54.09 -39.40 -34.31
N LEU A 438 -55.41 -39.47 -34.16
CA LEU A 438 -56.11 -40.55 -33.46
C LEU A 438 -56.22 -41.81 -34.33
N GLY A 439 -55.65 -41.76 -35.54
CA GLY A 439 -55.67 -42.74 -36.62
C GLY A 439 -57.04 -43.28 -37.04
N HIS A 440 -58.14 -42.65 -36.63
CA HIS A 440 -59.48 -42.85 -37.19
C HIS A 440 -59.53 -42.64 -38.72
N VAL A 441 -58.54 -41.95 -39.28
CA VAL A 441 -58.33 -41.84 -40.73
C VAL A 441 -56.83 -41.85 -41.08
N ARG A 442 -56.50 -42.09 -42.34
CA ARG A 442 -55.16 -41.99 -42.92
C ARG A 442 -55.22 -40.97 -44.05
N LEU A 443 -54.57 -39.82 -43.88
CA LEU A 443 -54.47 -38.81 -44.93
C LEU A 443 -53.69 -39.37 -46.14
N ASP A 444 -54.15 -39.07 -47.35
CA ASP A 444 -53.42 -39.38 -48.57
C ASP A 444 -52.42 -38.24 -48.89
N PRO A 445 -51.11 -38.50 -48.91
CA PRO A 445 -50.12 -37.46 -49.17
C PRO A 445 -50.08 -37.00 -50.64
N GLN A 446 -50.65 -37.77 -51.58
CA GLN A 446 -50.63 -37.46 -53.01
C GLN A 446 -51.82 -36.64 -53.47
N LEU A 447 -52.93 -36.65 -52.71
CA LEU A 447 -54.18 -35.97 -53.03
C LEU A 447 -54.55 -35.02 -51.89
N ALA A 448 -54.35 -33.72 -52.10
CA ALA A 448 -54.63 -32.70 -51.10
C ALA A 448 -56.10 -32.77 -50.64
N GLY A 449 -56.32 -33.13 -49.38
CA GLY A 449 -57.65 -33.22 -48.77
C GLY A 449 -58.33 -34.58 -48.90
N ALA A 450 -57.69 -35.61 -49.45
CA ALA A 450 -58.20 -36.98 -49.45
C ALA A 450 -57.71 -37.76 -48.21
N PHE A 451 -58.52 -38.71 -47.73
CA PHE A 451 -58.21 -39.58 -46.61
C PHE A 451 -58.95 -40.92 -46.69
N THR A 452 -58.37 -41.95 -46.08
CA THR A 452 -58.99 -43.28 -45.90
C THR A 452 -59.41 -43.46 -44.45
N VAL A 453 -60.59 -43.96 -44.13
CA VAL A 453 -61.00 -44.21 -42.72
C VAL A 453 -60.26 -45.44 -42.15
N THR A 454 -59.62 -45.31 -40.99
CA THR A 454 -58.79 -46.34 -40.32
C THR A 454 -59.16 -46.45 -38.83
N THR A 455 -58.79 -47.49 -38.07
CA THR A 455 -59.15 -47.62 -36.62
C THR A 455 -57.92 -47.97 -35.76
N PRO A 456 -57.49 -47.10 -34.81
CA PRO A 456 -56.34 -47.39 -33.95
C PRO A 456 -56.30 -46.65 -32.59
N ASP A 457 -55.94 -47.34 -31.51
CA ASP A 457 -55.99 -46.76 -30.16
C ASP A 457 -54.74 -47.04 -29.30
N VAL A 458 -53.50 -46.95 -29.83
CA VAL A 458 -52.31 -47.37 -29.05
C VAL A 458 -51.08 -46.43 -29.07
N GLU A 459 -50.89 -45.53 -30.05
CA GLU A 459 -49.58 -44.85 -30.20
C GLU A 459 -49.38 -43.57 -29.35
N LEU A 460 -50.41 -43.12 -28.62
CA LEU A 460 -50.35 -41.83 -27.89
C LEU A 460 -49.54 -41.89 -26.58
N ALA A 461 -49.26 -43.07 -26.02
CA ALA A 461 -48.61 -43.21 -24.71
C ALA A 461 -47.08 -43.04 -24.71
N ARG A 462 -46.41 -43.02 -25.89
CA ARG A 462 -44.95 -43.16 -25.97
C ARG A 462 -44.14 -41.87 -25.81
N ARG A 463 -44.75 -40.67 -25.95
CA ARG A 463 -43.99 -39.40 -26.08
C ARG A 463 -43.74 -38.63 -24.77
N ALA A 464 -44.38 -38.97 -23.66
CA ALA A 464 -44.24 -38.23 -22.40
C ALA A 464 -42.97 -38.58 -21.58
N GLY A 465 -42.26 -39.67 -21.88
CA GLY A 465 -41.19 -40.21 -21.02
C GLY A 465 -39.76 -39.69 -21.23
N VAL A 466 -39.50 -38.77 -22.17
CA VAL A 466 -38.13 -38.36 -22.55
C VAL A 466 -37.68 -37.04 -21.89
N ALA A 467 -38.59 -36.10 -21.61
CA ALA A 467 -38.25 -34.78 -21.07
C ALA A 467 -37.85 -34.80 -19.58
N GLN A 468 -38.37 -35.75 -18.79
CA GLN A 468 -38.13 -35.83 -17.34
C GLN A 468 -36.69 -36.24 -16.98
N ARG A 469 -35.99 -36.99 -17.85
CA ARG A 469 -34.68 -37.58 -17.55
C ARG A 469 -33.50 -36.60 -17.68
N ALA A 470 -33.65 -35.52 -18.44
CA ALA A 470 -32.57 -34.54 -18.64
C ALA A 470 -32.39 -33.58 -17.46
N ALA A 471 -33.47 -33.23 -16.74
CA ALA A 471 -33.42 -32.29 -15.62
C ALA A 471 -32.75 -32.88 -14.37
N VAL A 472 -32.90 -34.19 -14.14
CA VAL A 472 -32.35 -34.89 -12.97
C VAL A 472 -30.81 -34.98 -13.04
N ALA A 473 -30.23 -35.18 -14.24
CA ALA A 473 -28.79 -35.33 -14.42
C ALA A 473 -27.99 -34.04 -14.12
N GLN A 474 -28.57 -32.86 -14.35
CA GLN A 474 -27.90 -31.57 -14.14
C GLN A 474 -27.79 -31.20 -12.65
N GLN A 475 -28.77 -31.62 -11.86
CA GLN A 475 -28.81 -31.36 -10.41
C GLN A 475 -27.77 -32.20 -9.66
N GLU A 476 -27.56 -33.46 -10.07
CA GLU A 476 -26.55 -34.34 -9.44
C GLU A 476 -25.11 -33.89 -9.69
N ALA A 477 -24.83 -33.27 -10.85
CA ALA A 477 -23.49 -32.78 -11.18
C ALA A 477 -23.07 -31.59 -10.29
N ALA A 478 -24.00 -30.69 -9.98
CA ALA A 478 -23.75 -29.55 -9.09
C ALA A 478 -23.45 -29.99 -7.65
N LEU A 479 -24.17 -31.01 -7.15
CA LEU A 479 -24.00 -31.53 -5.80
C LEU A 479 -22.62 -32.18 -5.61
N ARG A 480 -22.16 -32.98 -6.58
CA ARG A 480 -20.84 -33.63 -6.55
C ARG A 480 -19.69 -32.61 -6.50
N ARG A 481 -19.80 -31.51 -7.25
CA ARG A 481 -18.78 -30.44 -7.27
C ARG A 481 -18.64 -29.74 -5.91
N ALA A 482 -19.74 -29.46 -5.23
CA ALA A 482 -19.73 -28.81 -3.92
C ALA A 482 -19.04 -29.67 -2.85
N GLN A 483 -19.28 -30.99 -2.87
CA GLN A 483 -18.66 -31.94 -1.93
C GLN A 483 -17.13 -32.01 -2.09
N THR A 484 -16.63 -32.00 -3.33
CA THR A 484 -15.18 -32.03 -3.61
C THR A 484 -14.45 -30.79 -3.08
N LEU A 485 -15.06 -29.60 -3.21
CA LEU A 485 -14.47 -28.34 -2.75
C LEU A 485 -14.43 -28.25 -1.21
N ASP A 486 -15.47 -28.72 -0.50
CA ASP A 486 -15.46 -28.77 0.97
C ASP A 486 -14.36 -29.72 1.50
N ALA A 487 -14.20 -30.89 0.87
CA ALA A 487 -13.16 -31.84 1.23
C ALA A 487 -11.73 -31.27 1.02
N ALA A 488 -11.53 -30.44 -0.02
CA ALA A 488 -10.27 -29.76 -0.26
C ALA A 488 -9.97 -28.70 0.83
N TRP A 489 -10.95 -27.88 1.22
CA TRP A 489 -10.80 -26.90 2.30
C TRP A 489 -10.46 -27.54 3.64
N ARG A 490 -11.11 -28.67 3.98
CA ARG A 490 -10.83 -29.40 5.23
C ARG A 490 -9.38 -29.84 5.36
N ARG A 491 -8.71 -30.12 4.23
CA ARG A 491 -7.31 -30.55 4.15
C ARG A 491 -6.33 -29.43 3.84
N SER A 492 -6.79 -28.18 3.74
CA SER A 492 -5.93 -27.05 3.37
C SER A 492 -4.89 -26.75 4.46
N PRO A 493 -3.60 -26.64 4.12
CA PRO A 493 -2.58 -26.20 5.07
C PRO A 493 -2.83 -24.77 5.57
N HIS A 494 -3.44 -23.90 4.76
CA HIS A 494 -3.77 -22.53 5.17
C HIS A 494 -4.81 -22.49 6.28
N LYS A 495 -5.75 -23.45 6.28
CA LYS A 495 -6.73 -23.61 7.37
C LYS A 495 -6.03 -23.96 8.68
N ALA A 496 -5.06 -24.88 8.65
CA ALA A 496 -4.30 -25.27 9.83
C ALA A 496 -3.49 -24.09 10.39
N VAL A 497 -2.76 -23.37 9.53
CA VAL A 497 -1.97 -22.19 9.94
C VAL A 497 -2.85 -21.07 10.50
N LEU A 498 -4.05 -20.84 9.94
CA LEU A 498 -4.99 -19.88 10.50
C LEU A 498 -5.50 -20.29 11.89
N ILE A 499 -5.83 -21.57 12.09
CA ILE A 499 -6.26 -22.08 13.39
C ILE A 499 -5.14 -21.92 14.43
N GLU A 500 -3.90 -22.26 14.04
CA GLU A 500 -2.73 -22.12 14.89
C GLU A 500 -2.46 -20.66 15.29
N ARG A 501 -2.46 -19.74 14.32
CA ARG A 501 -2.12 -18.33 14.57
C ARG A 501 -3.23 -17.52 15.21
N CYS A 502 -4.48 -17.82 14.89
CA CYS A 502 -5.63 -17.03 15.33
C CYS A 502 -6.44 -17.71 16.43
N GLY A 503 -6.14 -18.97 16.80
CA GLY A 503 -6.95 -19.75 17.76
C GLY A 503 -8.26 -20.29 17.15
N GLY A 504 -8.44 -20.19 15.84
CA GLY A 504 -9.65 -20.57 15.12
C GLY A 504 -9.68 -20.00 13.70
N ILE A 505 -10.74 -20.27 12.94
CA ILE A 505 -10.92 -19.68 11.60
C ILE A 505 -11.55 -18.30 11.78
N PRO A 506 -10.86 -17.21 11.40
CA PRO A 506 -11.41 -15.86 11.53
C PRO A 506 -12.72 -15.70 10.75
N LYS A 507 -13.69 -14.97 11.32
CA LYS A 507 -15.01 -14.74 10.69
C LYS A 507 -14.90 -14.18 9.27
N ILE A 508 -13.88 -13.35 9.04
CA ILE A 508 -13.58 -12.73 7.75
C ILE A 508 -13.39 -13.75 6.61
N VAL A 509 -12.85 -14.95 6.89
CA VAL A 509 -12.68 -16.01 5.87
C VAL A 509 -14.03 -16.56 5.41
N ARG A 510 -15.02 -16.58 6.32
CA ARG A 510 -16.38 -17.06 6.07
C ARG A 510 -17.35 -15.99 5.56
N THR A 511 -16.93 -14.72 5.50
CA THR A 511 -17.79 -13.64 5.01
C THR A 511 -18.11 -13.86 3.53
N THR A 512 -19.35 -14.25 3.25
CA THR A 512 -19.86 -14.45 1.90
C THR A 512 -20.12 -13.10 1.22
N GLY A 513 -19.62 -12.95 0.00
CA GLY A 513 -20.08 -11.95 -0.97
C GLY A 513 -20.99 -12.61 -1.99
N THR A 514 -21.77 -11.83 -2.73
CA THR A 514 -22.78 -12.30 -3.71
C THR A 514 -22.20 -12.99 -4.96
N MET A 515 -20.90 -13.27 -5.01
CA MET A 515 -20.26 -13.93 -6.14
C MET A 515 -19.41 -15.10 -5.66
N THR A 516 -19.81 -16.31 -6.04
CA THR A 516 -18.93 -17.48 -6.04
C THR A 516 -17.90 -17.27 -7.15
N ALA A 517 -16.63 -17.55 -6.86
CA ALA A 517 -15.58 -17.39 -7.86
C ALA A 517 -15.69 -18.50 -8.92
N SER A 518 -16.53 -18.31 -9.94
CA SER A 518 -16.58 -19.17 -11.12
C SER A 518 -15.26 -19.00 -11.90
N GLY A 519 -14.23 -19.75 -11.54
CA GLY A 519 -12.90 -19.66 -12.16
C GLY A 519 -11.70 -19.92 -11.24
N ILE A 520 -11.91 -20.35 -10.00
CA ILE A 520 -10.85 -20.84 -9.12
C ILE A 520 -11.12 -22.31 -8.82
N GLU A 521 -10.11 -23.16 -8.97
CA GLU A 521 -10.21 -24.59 -8.60
C GLU A 521 -10.02 -24.80 -7.08
N ALA A 522 -10.63 -23.95 -6.26
CA ALA A 522 -10.55 -23.99 -4.82
C ALA A 522 -11.87 -23.50 -4.20
N SER A 523 -12.13 -23.89 -2.95
CA SER A 523 -13.27 -23.32 -2.21
C SER A 523 -13.03 -21.83 -1.95
N ASP A 524 -14.12 -21.08 -1.75
CA ASP A 524 -14.04 -19.65 -1.49
C ASP A 524 -13.27 -19.32 -0.20
N GLU A 525 -13.35 -20.21 0.80
CA GLU A 525 -12.62 -20.08 2.06
C GLU A 525 -11.10 -20.24 1.87
N ASN A 526 -10.68 -21.07 0.90
CA ASN A 526 -9.26 -21.38 0.73
C ASN A 526 -8.45 -20.20 0.21
N TRP A 527 -8.93 -19.50 -0.82
CA TRP A 527 -8.22 -18.32 -1.33
C TRP A 527 -8.30 -17.13 -0.38
N ARG A 528 -9.43 -16.97 0.35
CA ARG A 528 -9.57 -15.94 1.39
C ARG A 528 -8.60 -16.18 2.54
N ALA A 529 -8.37 -17.43 2.92
CA ALA A 529 -7.40 -17.78 3.95
C ALA A 529 -5.98 -17.35 3.59
N ILE A 530 -5.56 -17.54 2.34
CA ILE A 530 -4.26 -17.08 1.83
C ILE A 530 -4.14 -15.57 1.94
N VAL A 531 -5.19 -14.82 1.58
CA VAL A 531 -5.20 -13.35 1.69
C VAL A 531 -5.04 -12.91 3.15
N VAL A 532 -5.76 -13.53 4.09
CA VAL A 532 -5.66 -13.19 5.53
C VAL A 532 -4.27 -13.49 6.06
N LEU A 533 -3.70 -14.66 5.77
CA LEU A 533 -2.34 -15.00 6.18
C LEU A 533 -1.30 -14.01 5.64
N THR A 534 -1.45 -13.60 4.36
CA THR A 534 -0.56 -12.62 3.74
C THR A 534 -0.63 -11.24 4.41
N LEU A 535 -1.83 -10.82 4.83
CA LEU A 535 -2.01 -9.58 5.59
C LEU A 535 -1.33 -9.68 6.97
N LEU A 536 -1.45 -10.81 7.65
CA LEU A 536 -0.80 -11.04 8.95
C LEU A 536 0.73 -11.05 8.82
N ASP A 537 1.28 -11.79 7.86
CA ASP A 537 2.73 -11.92 7.65
C ASP A 537 3.42 -10.59 7.30
N ARG A 538 2.72 -9.70 6.61
CA ARG A 538 3.26 -8.39 6.20
C ARG A 538 3.10 -7.30 7.27
N GLY A 539 2.64 -7.66 8.46
CA GLY A 539 2.41 -6.71 9.55
C GLY A 539 1.34 -5.69 9.18
N ALA A 540 0.30 -6.09 8.45
CA ALA A 540 -0.71 -5.17 7.92
C ALA A 540 -1.52 -4.43 9.00
N ILE A 541 -1.38 -4.82 10.26
CA ILE A 541 -1.86 -4.11 11.45
C ILE A 541 -1.15 -2.75 11.61
N THR A 542 0.11 -2.65 11.16
CA THR A 542 0.94 -1.42 11.29
C THR A 542 1.34 -0.81 9.94
N ARG A 543 1.12 -1.54 8.82
CA ARG A 543 1.56 -1.13 7.48
C ARG A 543 0.51 -1.39 6.41
N ALA A 544 0.47 -0.52 5.43
CA ALA A 544 -0.42 -0.67 4.28
C ALA A 544 0.09 -1.76 3.32
N VAL A 545 -0.79 -2.65 2.85
CA VAL A 545 -0.45 -3.71 1.89
C VAL A 545 -1.12 -3.44 0.53
N PRO A 546 -0.38 -3.46 -0.60
CA PRO A 546 -0.97 -3.33 -1.92
C PRO A 546 -1.84 -4.53 -2.31
N VAL A 547 -3.01 -4.29 -2.93
CA VAL A 547 -3.90 -5.35 -3.44
C VAL A 547 -3.16 -6.29 -4.41
N ALA A 548 -2.27 -5.75 -5.25
CA ALA A 548 -1.45 -6.54 -6.17
C ALA A 548 -0.48 -7.52 -5.48
N ALA A 549 -0.16 -7.31 -4.20
CA ALA A 549 0.61 -8.28 -3.41
C ALA A 549 -0.27 -9.44 -2.93
N LEU A 550 -1.54 -9.17 -2.62
CA LEU A 550 -2.53 -10.18 -2.24
C LEU A 550 -2.90 -11.07 -3.43
N GLU A 551 -3.10 -10.47 -4.60
CA GLU A 551 -3.36 -11.19 -5.86
C GLU A 551 -2.23 -12.14 -6.23
N ARG A 552 -0.98 -11.69 -6.09
CA ARG A 552 0.21 -12.53 -6.28
C ARG A 552 0.23 -13.69 -5.29
N ALA A 553 0.04 -13.42 -4.00
CA ALA A 553 0.07 -14.47 -2.98
C ALA A 553 -0.96 -15.58 -3.24
N VAL A 554 -2.15 -15.25 -3.76
CA VAL A 554 -3.16 -16.25 -4.16
C VAL A 554 -2.75 -16.96 -5.45
N SER A 555 -2.29 -16.22 -6.46
CA SER A 555 -1.89 -16.80 -7.76
C SER A 555 -0.68 -17.73 -7.65
N ASP A 556 0.23 -17.47 -6.72
CA ASP A 556 1.41 -18.30 -6.46
C ASP A 556 1.05 -19.64 -5.80
N GLN A 557 -0.16 -19.75 -5.22
CA GLN A 557 -0.59 -20.89 -4.41
C GLN A 557 -1.80 -21.63 -4.99
N LEU A 558 -2.57 -21.01 -5.89
CA LEU A 558 -3.78 -21.60 -6.48
C LEU A 558 -3.84 -21.37 -8.01
N THR A 559 -4.38 -22.36 -8.73
CA THR A 559 -4.67 -22.23 -10.16
C THR A 559 -5.92 -21.37 -10.37
N ILE A 560 -5.76 -20.25 -11.07
CA ILE A 560 -6.83 -19.32 -11.42
C ILE A 560 -7.08 -19.42 -12.93
N THR A 561 -8.21 -20.01 -13.34
CA THR A 561 -8.55 -20.21 -14.77
C THR A 561 -9.12 -18.95 -15.42
N HIS A 562 -9.75 -18.06 -14.64
CA HIS A 562 -10.28 -16.78 -15.11
C HIS A 562 -9.83 -15.61 -14.23
N LYS A 563 -8.69 -15.01 -14.57
CA LYS A 563 -8.06 -13.93 -13.78
C LYS A 563 -8.97 -12.71 -13.61
N ASP A 564 -9.67 -12.27 -14.65
CA ASP A 564 -10.53 -11.08 -14.60
C ASP A 564 -11.71 -11.26 -13.62
N LEU A 565 -12.32 -12.45 -13.62
CA LEU A 565 -13.37 -12.80 -12.67
C LEU A 565 -12.83 -12.87 -11.24
N PHE A 566 -11.60 -13.37 -11.05
CA PHE A 566 -10.96 -13.37 -9.74
C PHE A 566 -10.68 -11.96 -9.22
N HIS A 567 -10.14 -11.06 -10.04
CA HIS A 567 -9.90 -9.66 -9.66
C HIS A 567 -11.20 -8.97 -9.21
N GLY A 568 -12.29 -9.16 -9.97
CA GLY A 568 -13.61 -8.64 -9.60
C GLY A 568 -14.14 -9.21 -8.28
N THR A 569 -13.93 -10.50 -8.05
CA THR A 569 -14.36 -11.20 -6.82
C THR A 569 -13.55 -10.76 -5.61
N LEU A 570 -12.22 -10.68 -5.72
CA LEU A 570 -11.32 -10.21 -4.66
C LEU A 570 -11.62 -8.76 -4.29
N ALA A 571 -11.77 -7.87 -5.29
CA ALA A 571 -12.12 -6.47 -5.06
C ALA A 571 -13.48 -6.33 -4.36
N SER A 572 -14.49 -7.07 -4.80
CA SER A 572 -15.82 -7.07 -4.19
C SER A 572 -15.78 -7.56 -2.74
N TRP A 573 -15.00 -8.60 -2.44
CA TRP A 573 -14.83 -9.11 -1.09
C TRP A 573 -14.10 -8.11 -0.19
N LEU A 574 -12.97 -7.52 -0.64
CA LEU A 574 -12.26 -6.49 0.11
C LEU A 574 -13.16 -5.28 0.43
N GLN A 575 -14.03 -4.87 -0.51
CA GLN A 575 -15.03 -3.83 -0.25
C GLN A 575 -16.05 -4.23 0.83
N VAL A 576 -16.49 -5.49 0.86
CA VAL A 576 -17.35 -6.01 1.95
C VAL A 576 -16.62 -5.89 3.29
N LEU A 577 -15.33 -6.23 3.35
CA LEU A 577 -14.53 -6.14 4.57
C LEU A 577 -14.31 -4.71 5.05
N MET A 578 -14.12 -3.78 4.13
CA MET A 578 -14.03 -2.34 4.42
C MET A 578 -15.35 -1.81 4.98
N ARG A 579 -16.50 -2.17 4.37
CA ARG A 579 -17.83 -1.79 4.88
C ARG A 579 -18.14 -2.36 6.26
N GLN A 580 -17.58 -3.53 6.58
CA GLN A 580 -17.75 -4.17 7.88
C GLN A 580 -16.73 -3.68 8.94
N GLY A 581 -15.84 -2.75 8.60
CA GLY A 581 -14.87 -2.18 9.53
C GLY A 581 -13.71 -3.11 9.88
N TYR A 582 -13.41 -4.12 9.05
CA TYR A 582 -12.23 -4.97 9.23
C TYR A 582 -10.97 -4.35 8.59
N LEU A 583 -11.14 -3.56 7.53
CA LEU A 583 -10.05 -2.91 6.79
C LEU A 583 -10.24 -1.40 6.72
N GLY A 584 -9.15 -0.64 6.93
CA GLY A 584 -9.10 0.80 6.70
C GLY A 584 -8.86 1.13 5.22
N ALA A 585 -9.60 2.10 4.68
CA ALA A 585 -9.40 2.61 3.32
C ALA A 585 -8.21 3.59 3.28
N LEU A 586 -7.18 3.28 2.50
CA LEU A 586 -6.10 4.21 2.18
C LEU A 586 -6.17 4.60 0.70
N PRO A 587 -5.77 5.82 0.32
CA PRO A 587 -5.61 6.18 -1.09
C PRO A 587 -4.59 5.22 -1.75
N LEU A 588 -4.84 4.83 -3.01
CA LEU A 588 -3.95 4.05 -3.89
C LEU A 588 -3.98 2.50 -3.82
N ARG A 589 -5.15 1.84 -3.69
CA ARG A 589 -5.28 0.36 -3.66
C ARG A 589 -4.42 -0.30 -2.57
N LEU A 590 -4.34 0.37 -1.44
CA LEU A 590 -3.70 -0.10 -0.23
C LEU A 590 -4.77 -0.49 0.79
N VAL A 591 -4.54 -1.59 1.50
CA VAL A 591 -5.39 -2.03 2.62
C VAL A 591 -4.57 -2.11 3.91
N ALA A 592 -5.13 -1.63 5.02
CA ALA A 592 -4.58 -1.77 6.36
C ALA A 592 -5.60 -2.49 7.25
N VAL A 593 -5.11 -3.36 8.12
CA VAL A 593 -5.93 -4.18 9.02
C VAL A 593 -6.27 -3.37 10.27
N GLN A 594 -7.53 -3.35 10.68
CA GLN A 594 -7.93 -2.84 11.99
C GLN A 594 -7.86 -3.97 13.04
N ASP A 595 -7.60 -3.64 14.31
CA ASP A 595 -7.46 -4.63 15.41
C ASP A 595 -8.67 -5.57 15.57
N SER A 596 -9.83 -5.19 15.02
CA SER A 596 -11.06 -5.99 14.96
C SER A 596 -10.96 -7.26 14.10
N LEU A 597 -9.93 -7.41 13.26
CA LEU A 597 -9.80 -8.48 12.27
C LEU A 597 -9.56 -9.87 12.89
N LEU A 598 -9.10 -9.93 14.14
CA LEU A 598 -8.85 -11.16 14.90
C LEU A 598 -10.01 -11.60 15.80
N ALA A 599 -11.17 -10.93 15.73
CA ALA A 599 -12.34 -11.35 16.47
C ALA A 599 -12.79 -12.78 16.04
N LEU A 600 -12.54 -13.76 16.91
CA LEU A 600 -12.96 -15.13 16.72
C LEU A 600 -14.49 -15.27 16.80
N ASP A 601 -15.04 -16.16 15.98
CA ASP A 601 -16.43 -16.59 16.10
C ASP A 601 -16.52 -17.49 17.35
N LYS A 602 -17.01 -16.94 18.47
CA LYS A 602 -17.34 -17.74 19.65
C LYS A 602 -18.59 -18.57 19.35
N GLN A 603 -18.46 -19.64 18.58
CA GLN A 603 -19.53 -20.64 18.54
C GLN A 603 -19.65 -21.28 19.94
N PRO A 604 -20.84 -21.32 20.54
CA PRO A 604 -21.04 -22.11 21.76
C PRO A 604 -20.69 -23.58 21.45
N PRO A 605 -20.04 -24.30 22.38
CA PRO A 605 -19.74 -25.71 22.15
C PRO A 605 -21.06 -26.46 21.88
N PRO A 606 -21.07 -27.42 20.94
CA PRO A 606 -22.25 -28.24 20.70
C PRO A 606 -22.67 -28.93 22.01
N PRO A 607 -23.98 -29.08 22.29
CA PRO A 607 -24.45 -29.70 23.52
C PRO A 607 -23.85 -31.09 23.65
N ALA A 608 -23.15 -31.33 24.77
CA ALA A 608 -22.53 -32.61 25.06
C ALA A 608 -23.61 -33.70 25.09
N ALA A 609 -23.49 -34.70 24.22
CA ALA A 609 -24.26 -35.92 24.32
C ALA A 609 -23.94 -36.59 25.66
N VAL A 610 -24.98 -36.79 26.47
CA VAL A 610 -24.93 -37.48 27.76
C VAL A 610 -24.52 -38.93 27.51
N ILE A 611 -23.27 -39.26 27.83
CA ILE A 611 -22.80 -40.64 27.97
C ILE A 611 -22.77 -40.95 29.46
N ALA A 612 -23.47 -42.01 29.85
CA ALA A 612 -23.60 -42.49 31.22
C ALA A 612 -22.23 -42.83 31.87
N PRO A 613 -22.09 -42.69 33.20
CA PRO A 613 -20.80 -42.79 33.87
C PRO A 613 -20.38 -44.25 34.04
N THR A 614 -19.27 -44.64 33.43
CA THR A 614 -18.50 -45.82 33.85
C THR A 614 -17.47 -45.44 34.91
N ARG A 615 -17.47 -46.25 35.97
CA ARG A 615 -16.69 -46.16 37.21
C ARG A 615 -15.17 -46.13 36.92
N PRO A 616 -14.37 -45.26 37.56
CA PRO A 616 -12.92 -45.25 37.36
C PRO A 616 -12.25 -46.29 38.26
N THR A 617 -11.72 -47.35 37.65
CA THR A 617 -10.69 -48.21 38.25
C THR A 617 -9.42 -48.09 37.43
N GLY A 618 -8.50 -47.24 37.87
CA GLY A 618 -7.19 -47.10 37.25
C GLY A 618 -6.34 -46.05 37.95
N ARG A 619 -5.28 -46.48 38.64
CA ARG A 619 -4.20 -45.61 39.14
C ARG A 619 -3.60 -44.82 37.97
N PRO A 620 -3.26 -43.53 38.13
CA PRO A 620 -2.61 -42.78 37.08
C PRO A 620 -1.20 -43.34 36.84
N SER A 621 -0.94 -43.80 35.63
CA SER A 621 0.44 -43.99 35.14
C SER A 621 1.11 -42.61 35.05
N PRO A 622 2.37 -42.48 35.50
CA PRO A 622 3.10 -41.22 35.37
C PRO A 622 3.29 -40.87 33.89
N ALA A 623 3.13 -39.58 33.57
CA ALA A 623 3.30 -39.07 32.22
C ALA A 623 4.72 -39.37 31.68
N PRO A 624 4.88 -39.69 30.39
CA PRO A 624 6.18 -39.95 29.80
C PRO A 624 7.02 -38.67 29.82
N VAL A 625 8.14 -38.70 30.54
CA VAL A 625 9.10 -37.60 30.58
C VAL A 625 9.94 -37.63 29.30
N ALA A 626 9.88 -36.56 28.49
CA ALA A 626 10.71 -36.41 27.30
C ALA A 626 12.19 -36.44 27.68
N ARG A 627 13.02 -37.20 26.94
CA ARG A 627 14.45 -37.39 27.22
C ARG A 627 15.28 -36.85 26.05
N CYS A 628 16.40 -36.20 26.36
CA CYS A 628 17.38 -35.70 25.40
C CYS A 628 17.88 -36.86 24.52
N ARG A 629 17.80 -36.74 23.19
CA ARG A 629 18.21 -37.79 22.26
C ARG A 629 19.70 -38.14 22.30
N THR A 630 20.55 -37.20 22.72
CA THR A 630 22.01 -37.41 22.76
C THR A 630 22.48 -38.09 24.05
N CYS A 631 21.91 -37.74 25.21
CA CYS A 631 22.40 -38.23 26.51
C CYS A 631 21.37 -39.01 27.35
N GLY A 632 20.11 -39.09 26.91
CA GLY A 632 19.07 -39.88 27.58
C GLY A 632 18.52 -39.33 28.91
N HIS A 633 19.00 -38.17 29.36
CA HIS A 633 18.48 -37.49 30.56
C HIS A 633 17.15 -36.75 30.29
N PRO A 634 16.25 -36.64 31.29
CA PRO A 634 14.95 -35.98 31.14
C PRO A 634 15.10 -34.46 30.88
N LEU A 635 14.35 -33.96 29.91
CA LEU A 635 14.27 -32.54 29.55
C LEU A 635 13.36 -31.80 30.54
N ALA A 636 13.80 -30.65 31.07
CA ALA A 636 12.98 -29.84 31.96
C ALA A 636 11.74 -29.29 31.22
N ALA A 637 10.58 -29.33 31.87
CA ALA A 637 9.26 -29.05 31.27
C ALA A 637 9.12 -27.65 30.64
N GLU A 638 9.98 -26.70 31.01
CA GLU A 638 9.91 -25.29 30.57
C GLU A 638 10.71 -24.99 29.29
N LEU A 639 11.37 -25.97 28.67
CA LEU A 639 12.24 -25.78 27.50
C LEU A 639 11.83 -26.59 26.25
N ALA A 640 10.70 -27.32 26.31
CA ALA A 640 10.31 -28.31 25.30
C ALA A 640 9.59 -27.74 24.06
N VAL A 641 9.92 -26.52 23.59
CA VAL A 641 9.24 -25.93 22.42
C VAL A 641 10.10 -25.88 21.15
N SER A 642 11.40 -26.19 21.14
CA SER A 642 12.10 -26.31 19.85
C SER A 642 13.39 -27.13 19.75
N SER A 643 13.81 -27.94 20.73
CA SER A 643 14.96 -28.84 20.55
C SER A 643 14.92 -30.11 21.40
N ASP A 644 15.02 -31.28 20.74
CA ASP A 644 15.06 -32.61 21.37
C ASP A 644 16.41 -32.93 22.07
N THR A 645 17.25 -31.92 22.34
CA THR A 645 18.59 -32.04 22.92
C THR A 645 18.89 -30.97 23.96
N HIS A 646 19.70 -31.30 24.97
CA HIS A 646 20.23 -30.30 25.90
C HIS A 646 21.21 -29.35 25.20
N ILE A 647 21.20 -28.08 25.60
CA ILE A 647 22.25 -27.11 25.26
C ILE A 647 23.59 -27.68 25.79
N GLY A 648 24.51 -27.99 24.87
CA GLY A 648 25.81 -28.61 25.18
C GLY A 648 25.94 -30.10 24.83
N CYS A 649 24.84 -30.78 24.49
CA CYS A 649 24.88 -32.16 23.99
C CYS A 649 24.90 -32.21 22.45
N GLY A 650 25.99 -31.74 21.84
CA GLY A 650 26.22 -31.84 20.41
C GLY A 650 27.56 -31.25 19.97
N SER A 651 28.43 -32.12 19.47
CA SER A 651 29.60 -31.84 18.60
C SER A 651 30.91 -31.43 19.25
N ALA A 652 31.73 -32.45 19.57
CA ALA A 652 33.18 -32.36 19.51
C ALA A 652 33.66 -32.96 18.17
N ALA A 653 34.31 -32.18 17.30
CA ALA A 653 35.32 -32.57 16.30
C ALA A 653 35.91 -31.29 15.62
N PRO A 654 37.04 -31.37 14.89
CA PRO A 654 38.36 -30.95 15.32
C PRO A 654 38.79 -29.58 14.78
N THR A 655 39.76 -28.96 15.44
CA THR A 655 40.39 -27.69 15.07
C THR A 655 41.09 -27.77 13.70
N THR A 656 40.53 -27.09 12.70
CA THR A 656 41.27 -26.64 11.51
C THR A 656 41.35 -25.12 11.50
N ARG A 657 42.58 -24.63 11.35
CA ARG A 657 42.95 -23.21 11.25
C ARG A 657 42.28 -22.61 10.01
N SER A 658 41.24 -21.80 10.21
CA SER A 658 40.61 -21.00 9.14
C SER A 658 41.47 -19.77 8.88
N SER A 659 42.02 -19.68 7.67
CA SER A 659 42.56 -18.45 7.11
C SER A 659 41.40 -17.48 6.83
N ARG A 660 41.47 -16.28 7.39
CA ARG A 660 40.54 -15.19 7.08
C ARG A 660 40.68 -14.82 5.59
N THR A 661 39.75 -15.26 4.76
CA THR A 661 39.52 -14.68 3.44
C THR A 661 38.96 -13.28 3.61
N ARG A 662 39.79 -12.26 3.33
CA ARG A 662 39.34 -10.87 3.25
C ARG A 662 38.34 -10.76 2.10
N THR A 663 37.09 -10.42 2.39
CA THR A 663 36.10 -10.04 1.39
C THR A 663 36.63 -8.81 0.64
N ARG A 664 36.89 -8.96 -0.67
CA ARG A 664 37.31 -7.84 -1.51
C ARG A 664 36.12 -6.92 -1.75
N THR A 665 36.32 -5.63 -1.60
CA THR A 665 35.30 -4.60 -1.82
C THR A 665 35.67 -3.71 -3.01
N CYS A 666 34.67 -3.30 -3.78
CA CYS A 666 34.80 -2.41 -4.93
C CYS A 666 35.47 -1.09 -4.50
N LYS A 667 36.55 -0.68 -5.17
CA LYS A 667 37.24 0.58 -4.83
C LYS A 667 36.41 1.84 -5.07
N GLY A 668 35.35 1.75 -5.88
CA GLY A 668 34.48 2.89 -6.19
C GLY A 668 33.34 3.11 -5.19
N CYS A 669 32.84 2.05 -4.53
CA CYS A 669 31.62 2.13 -3.71
C CYS A 669 31.63 1.23 -2.45
N ALA A 670 32.72 0.51 -2.20
CA ALA A 670 32.89 -0.43 -1.08
C ALA A 670 31.96 -1.67 -1.05
N TYR A 671 31.19 -1.95 -2.10
CA TYR A 671 30.36 -3.16 -2.18
C TYR A 671 31.22 -4.43 -2.39
N PRO A 672 30.86 -5.60 -1.82
CA PRO A 672 31.58 -6.86 -2.06
C PRO A 672 31.71 -7.21 -3.55
N LEU A 673 32.86 -7.74 -3.94
CA LEU A 673 33.16 -8.14 -5.32
C LEU A 673 33.09 -9.65 -5.49
N ASP A 674 32.32 -10.10 -6.47
CA ASP A 674 32.21 -11.52 -6.87
C ASP A 674 33.24 -11.93 -7.94
N GLY A 675 34.30 -11.13 -8.16
CA GLY A 675 35.33 -11.39 -9.17
C GLY A 675 36.67 -10.70 -8.90
N ASP A 676 37.67 -10.95 -9.75
CA ASP A 676 39.05 -10.48 -9.56
C ASP A 676 39.29 -9.00 -9.92
N GLY A 677 38.31 -8.33 -10.52
CA GLY A 677 38.40 -6.92 -10.88
C GLY A 677 38.28 -5.99 -9.66
N PRO A 678 38.97 -4.82 -9.64
CA PRO A 678 38.90 -3.88 -8.51
C PRO A 678 37.58 -3.08 -8.44
N TYR A 679 36.70 -3.24 -9.43
CA TYR A 679 35.39 -2.62 -9.53
C TYR A 679 34.37 -3.65 -10.00
N HIS A 680 33.11 -3.53 -9.58
CA HIS A 680 32.01 -4.27 -10.21
C HIS A 680 31.54 -3.54 -11.48
N ALA A 681 30.78 -4.24 -12.33
CA ALA A 681 30.34 -3.75 -13.64
C ALA A 681 29.72 -2.33 -13.62
N GLY A 682 28.93 -2.01 -12.59
CA GLY A 682 28.34 -0.66 -12.42
C GLY A 682 29.33 0.48 -12.15
N CYS A 683 30.51 0.23 -11.56
CA CYS A 683 31.51 1.27 -11.24
C CYS A 683 32.61 1.39 -12.31
N GLU A 684 32.68 0.44 -13.24
CA GLU A 684 33.74 0.36 -14.22
C GLU A 684 33.73 1.48 -15.28
N PRO A 685 32.57 2.04 -15.72
CA PRO A 685 32.53 3.21 -16.58
C PRO A 685 33.15 4.46 -15.91
N TRP A 686 32.84 4.70 -14.63
CA TRP A 686 33.39 5.82 -13.85
C TRP A 686 34.91 5.69 -13.65
N ALA A 687 35.38 4.49 -13.31
CA ALA A 687 36.81 4.21 -13.18
C ALA A 687 37.57 4.32 -14.51
N ARG A 688 36.89 4.14 -15.66
CA ARG A 688 37.46 4.39 -16.99
C ARG A 688 37.52 5.88 -17.32
N ALA A 689 36.46 6.63 -17.03
CA ALA A 689 36.44 8.09 -17.21
C ALA A 689 37.54 8.78 -16.39
N ALA A 690 37.68 8.42 -15.10
CA ALA A 690 38.73 8.96 -14.23
C ALA A 690 40.15 8.65 -14.72
N ARG A 691 40.37 7.48 -15.34
CA ARG A 691 41.67 7.10 -15.94
C ARG A 691 41.94 7.80 -17.28
N ALA A 692 40.89 8.21 -17.98
CA ALA A 692 40.97 8.98 -19.21
C ALA A 692 41.13 10.49 -18.96
N GLY A 693 41.13 10.94 -17.69
CA GLY A 693 41.21 12.36 -17.33
C GLY A 693 39.95 13.15 -17.69
N MET A 694 38.79 12.47 -17.76
CA MET A 694 37.47 13.06 -18.03
C MET A 694 36.73 13.46 -16.77
#